data_AF-A0A094CI19-F1
#
_entry.id   AF-A0A094CI19-F1
#
_cell.length_a   1.000
_cell.length_b   1.000
_cell.length_c   1.000
_cell.angle_alpha   90.00
_cell.angle_beta   90.00
_cell.angle_gamma   90.00
#
_symmetry.space_group_name_H-M   'P 1'
#
loop_
_entity.id
_entity.type
_entity.pdbx_description
1 polymer ?
#
loop_
_entity_poly.entity_id
_entity_poly.type
_entity_poly.pdbx_seq_one_letter_code
_entity_poly.pdbx_strand_id
1 'polypeptide(L)'
;MKRKLDGNDVPAPVVEETETKAQESTSFADLGLDARLLQAIAKQNFKAPTLVQKKAIPLAIKGRDVLARAKTGSGKTAAYILPILHAILKQKETSTKPCTAALILVPTRELADQVFKAVELFTSFCAKDVRAINLTQKVSDAVQRSLLADAPDIVVATPARAALNINTSALSLDNLTHLVIDEADLVLSYGYDEDLQNVAKTMPKGVQTILMSATLTSEVDTLKGLFCRDPAVLKLDEKNDAGEEISQYVVKCAEDEKFLLIYVIFKLKLIKGKCIVFVQDIDRCYRLKLFLEQFGIKSCILNSELPVNSRIHVVEEFNKNVYDIIIASDEYEIIGDEEDAPRVQELEEATSEVPKKAAGEDEMEVDVAESEEPVKEEKPAKKKRKQAKRDKEYGVSRGIDFKNVACVLNFDLPTTSKSYTHRVGRTGRAGQSGMALSFVIPANQYRKHKPTSVESCKYDEEVLAKIIRHQTKKGKEVKPYNFDMKQVEAFRYRMGDALRAVTRIAVREARTRELRQELMKSDKLKRHFEENPEDLHHLRHDGELRAAKVQGHMKHVPSYLMPSGGEKAITRDLGFVGVRKESENRIRKARAANKAKGRGAFGSRAKKHDPLKSFRARTKNGKYYSSTQKDKDLDVLDNGQLGDLDDDSATVTVTERGIEALIASTFSEFLLLTPGFMKFGNDLNYPKGLFNRGKWLHRLPYFVRFDQRRISSNRHSEIKMKSQEILDVHPGWRDIVRFVYVPDYTVPGAFDEAIKQEKGLSYIIHTASPVTVDVEDIQKQLIDPAIKGTTSLLKSVHEHGGPQVKRFVLLSSSAAIMNSLENTSSTGDPYTEKDWNPITAEKAVEENNPFFGYCAAKTLAEKAAWKFLEENKTSFDMTVINPDVVIGPMIQNVSDPGRINETNRFTIYKFLDGTRTGVEGWELPFYNFVDVRDVSRAHILSLDSPETSNQRVELVNAHMTPQLVVNIIRKNFPDLKSRVPEGNPSQIVPEGVQMARYNNEKSHRVFGKDWNYRDLETSVVDTVKDILRLEREWQ
;
A
#
# COMPACT_ATOMS: atom_id res chain seq x y z
N MET A 1 -50.19 14.41 23.23
CA MET A 1 -51.55 13.83 23.18
C MET A 1 -52.13 13.80 24.59
N LYS A 2 -53.43 14.11 24.71
CA LYS A 2 -54.21 14.22 25.96
C LYS A 2 -54.12 12.93 26.81
N ARG A 3 -53.91 13.05 28.13
CA ARG A 3 -54.06 11.94 29.09
C ARG A 3 -55.54 11.55 29.10
N LYS A 4 -55.85 10.26 28.89
CA LYS A 4 -57.21 9.73 29.07
C LYS A 4 -57.49 9.65 30.57
N LEU A 5 -58.52 10.36 31.03
CA LEU A 5 -59.18 10.16 32.32
C LEU A 5 -60.20 9.02 32.15
N ASP A 6 -60.49 8.27 33.22
CA ASP A 6 -61.54 7.26 33.25
C ASP A 6 -62.91 7.88 33.59
N GLY A 7 -63.96 7.06 33.56
CA GLY A 7 -65.37 7.49 33.55
C GLY A 7 -65.90 8.26 34.77
N ASN A 8 -65.05 8.58 35.75
CA ASN A 8 -65.40 9.38 36.93
C ASN A 8 -64.46 10.58 37.18
N ASP A 9 -63.60 10.95 36.23
CA ASP A 9 -62.75 12.17 36.28
C ASP A 9 -61.85 12.30 37.54
N VAL A 10 -61.28 11.18 38.03
CA VAL A 10 -60.29 11.17 39.13
C VAL A 10 -59.01 10.43 38.72
N PRO A 11 -57.80 10.96 39.00
CA PRO A 11 -56.55 10.22 38.81
C PRO A 11 -56.43 9.04 39.79
N ALA A 12 -56.42 7.81 39.27
CA ALA A 12 -56.22 6.61 40.08
C ALA A 12 -54.78 6.53 40.66
N PRO A 13 -54.60 6.13 41.94
CA PRO A 13 -53.28 6.08 42.58
C PRO A 13 -52.48 4.85 42.12
N VAL A 14 -51.20 5.07 41.82
CA VAL A 14 -50.22 4.01 41.58
C VAL A 14 -49.85 3.38 42.93
N VAL A 15 -50.33 2.15 43.16
CA VAL A 15 -49.89 1.31 44.28
C VAL A 15 -48.59 0.63 43.87
N GLU A 16 -47.52 0.88 44.63
CA GLU A 16 -46.25 0.16 44.54
C GLU A 16 -46.46 -1.30 44.96
N GLU A 17 -46.52 -2.21 43.99
CA GLU A 17 -46.28 -3.62 44.24
C GLU A 17 -44.77 -3.88 44.22
N THR A 18 -44.22 -4.07 45.41
CA THR A 18 -42.90 -4.68 45.63
C THR A 18 -42.91 -6.13 45.09
N GLU A 19 -42.51 -6.32 43.83
CA GLU A 19 -42.10 -7.64 43.34
C GLU A 19 -40.70 -7.98 43.88
N THR A 20 -40.68 -8.60 45.06
CA THR A 20 -39.60 -9.46 45.51
C THR A 20 -39.54 -10.69 44.60
N LYS A 21 -38.69 -10.68 43.56
CA LYS A 21 -38.25 -11.92 42.91
C LYS A 21 -36.85 -12.27 43.41
N ALA A 22 -36.82 -13.12 44.43
CA ALA A 22 -35.66 -13.92 44.76
C ALA A 22 -35.19 -14.65 43.50
N GLN A 23 -33.99 -14.32 43.02
CA GLN A 23 -33.32 -15.12 41.99
C GLN A 23 -32.90 -16.43 42.63
N GLU A 24 -33.60 -17.52 42.34
CA GLU A 24 -33.14 -18.88 42.64
C GLU A 24 -31.71 -19.05 42.10
N SER A 25 -30.76 -19.35 43.00
CA SER A 25 -29.37 -19.57 42.67
C SER A 25 -29.21 -20.93 41.99
N THR A 26 -29.50 -21.00 40.69
CA THR A 26 -29.27 -22.19 39.85
C THR A 26 -27.81 -22.65 39.96
N SER A 27 -27.61 -23.87 40.44
CA SER A 27 -26.32 -24.55 40.56
C SER A 27 -26.00 -25.36 39.29
N PHE A 28 -24.77 -25.87 39.15
CA PHE A 28 -24.43 -26.75 38.02
C PHE A 28 -25.17 -28.10 38.05
N ALA A 29 -25.55 -28.58 39.24
CA ALA A 29 -26.30 -29.84 39.38
C ALA A 29 -27.70 -29.72 38.76
N ASP A 30 -28.30 -28.53 38.81
CA ASP A 30 -29.63 -28.24 38.26
C ASP A 30 -29.65 -28.19 36.72
N LEU A 31 -28.47 -28.25 36.07
CA LEU A 31 -28.34 -28.21 34.61
C LEU A 31 -28.41 -29.59 33.94
N GLY A 32 -28.55 -30.68 34.71
CA GLY A 32 -28.73 -32.04 34.18
C GLY A 32 -27.50 -32.66 33.52
N LEU A 33 -26.29 -32.27 33.97
CA LEU A 33 -25.02 -32.78 33.47
C LEU A 33 -24.66 -34.17 34.05
N ASP A 34 -23.77 -34.90 33.39
CA ASP A 34 -23.25 -36.20 33.87
C ASP A 34 -22.48 -36.02 35.19
N ALA A 35 -22.62 -36.98 36.11
CA ALA A 35 -22.02 -36.92 37.44
C ALA A 35 -20.48 -36.76 37.41
N ARG A 36 -19.78 -37.34 36.42
CA ARG A 36 -18.33 -37.20 36.24
C ARG A 36 -17.94 -35.77 35.86
N LEU A 37 -18.77 -35.10 35.05
CA LEU A 37 -18.56 -33.69 34.68
C LEU A 37 -18.80 -32.78 35.89
N LEU A 38 -19.82 -33.06 36.71
CA LEU A 38 -20.06 -32.32 37.96
C LEU A 38 -18.87 -32.44 38.93
N GLN A 39 -18.25 -33.62 39.04
CA GLN A 39 -17.02 -33.81 39.81
C GLN A 39 -15.85 -32.98 39.25
N ALA A 40 -15.69 -32.94 37.93
CA ALA A 40 -14.67 -32.11 37.28
C ALA A 40 -14.88 -30.61 37.57
N ILE A 41 -16.13 -30.11 37.45
CA ILE A 41 -16.51 -28.73 37.75
C ILE A 41 -16.19 -28.38 39.21
N ALA A 42 -16.55 -29.26 40.15
CA ALA A 42 -16.29 -29.09 41.58
C ALA A 42 -14.79 -29.03 41.89
N LYS A 43 -13.98 -29.93 41.31
CA LYS A 43 -12.51 -29.95 41.46
C LYS A 43 -11.85 -28.64 41.00
N GLN A 44 -12.45 -27.97 40.02
CA GLN A 44 -11.95 -26.74 39.44
C GLN A 44 -12.49 -25.48 40.14
N ASN A 45 -13.22 -25.66 41.25
CA ASN A 45 -13.78 -24.60 42.08
C ASN A 45 -14.76 -23.65 41.35
N PHE A 46 -15.46 -24.15 40.33
CA PHE A 46 -16.54 -23.40 39.68
C PHE A 46 -17.77 -23.40 40.60
N LYS A 47 -17.95 -22.30 41.35
CA LYS A 47 -18.99 -22.19 42.38
C LYS A 47 -20.41 -22.17 41.83
N ALA A 48 -20.63 -21.43 40.74
CA ALA A 48 -21.95 -21.27 40.12
C ALA A 48 -21.81 -21.04 38.61
N PRO A 49 -22.80 -21.47 37.80
CA PRO A 49 -22.78 -21.25 36.37
C PRO A 49 -22.95 -19.77 36.04
N THR A 50 -22.18 -19.28 35.06
CA THR A 50 -22.30 -17.91 34.55
C THR A 50 -23.60 -17.72 33.78
N LEU A 51 -23.99 -16.46 33.49
CA LEU A 51 -25.26 -16.17 32.81
C LEU A 51 -25.38 -16.88 31.45
N VAL A 52 -24.28 -16.94 30.69
CA VAL A 52 -24.24 -17.67 29.42
C VAL A 52 -24.35 -19.17 29.62
N GLN A 53 -23.71 -19.74 30.63
CA GLN A 53 -23.80 -21.17 30.94
C GLN A 53 -25.21 -21.56 31.36
N LYS A 54 -25.85 -20.78 32.26
CA LYS A 54 -27.22 -21.01 32.72
C LYS A 54 -28.24 -21.08 31.59
N LYS A 55 -28.07 -20.25 30.56
CA LYS A 55 -29.02 -20.17 29.44
C LYS A 55 -28.66 -21.10 28.28
N ALA A 56 -27.38 -21.22 27.93
CA ALA A 56 -26.94 -21.99 26.77
C ALA A 56 -26.93 -23.50 27.03
N ILE A 57 -26.48 -23.95 28.22
CA ILE A 57 -26.32 -25.39 28.51
C ILE A 57 -27.65 -26.15 28.38
N PRO A 58 -28.78 -25.70 28.97
CA PRO A 58 -30.05 -26.42 28.84
C PRO A 58 -30.59 -26.46 27.41
N LEU A 59 -30.35 -25.41 26.61
CA LEU A 59 -30.74 -25.39 25.20
C LEU A 59 -29.89 -26.35 24.37
N ALA A 60 -28.58 -26.39 24.64
CA ALA A 60 -27.66 -27.28 23.99
C ALA A 60 -27.96 -28.77 24.31
N ILE A 61 -28.25 -29.12 25.58
CA ILE A 61 -28.63 -30.50 25.96
C ILE A 61 -29.92 -30.96 25.25
N LYS A 62 -30.85 -30.04 24.96
CA LYS A 62 -32.08 -30.35 24.20
C LYS A 62 -31.85 -30.54 22.69
N GLY A 63 -30.61 -30.45 22.22
CA GLY A 63 -30.27 -30.60 20.80
C GLY A 63 -30.62 -29.40 19.93
N ARG A 64 -30.94 -28.23 20.50
CA ARG A 64 -31.26 -27.02 19.72
C ARG A 64 -29.97 -26.29 19.32
N ASP A 65 -29.91 -25.77 18.11
CA ASP A 65 -28.84 -24.86 17.69
C ASP A 65 -28.82 -23.62 18.61
N VAL A 66 -27.62 -23.13 18.95
CA VAL A 66 -27.45 -21.99 19.86
C VAL A 66 -26.58 -20.94 19.20
N LEU A 67 -27.06 -19.69 19.15
CA LEU A 67 -26.26 -18.53 18.77
C LEU A 67 -26.19 -17.60 19.97
N ALA A 68 -25.05 -17.55 20.66
CA ALA A 68 -24.90 -16.76 21.87
C ALA A 68 -23.93 -15.59 21.66
N ARG A 69 -24.44 -14.38 21.94
CA ARG A 69 -23.63 -13.17 22.06
C ARG A 69 -23.21 -12.99 23.52
N ALA A 70 -21.92 -13.16 23.79
CA ALA A 70 -21.36 -12.97 25.13
C ALA A 70 -19.89 -12.47 25.08
N LYS A 71 -19.52 -11.60 26.03
CA LYS A 71 -18.17 -11.03 26.11
C LYS A 71 -17.12 -12.12 26.39
N THR A 72 -15.88 -11.90 25.97
CA THR A 72 -14.74 -12.77 26.35
C THR A 72 -14.59 -12.80 27.87
N GLY A 73 -14.34 -13.98 28.45
CA GLY A 73 -14.28 -14.16 29.91
C GLY A 73 -15.61 -14.48 30.59
N SER A 74 -16.76 -14.41 29.90
CA SER A 74 -18.08 -14.77 30.44
C SER A 74 -18.29 -16.29 30.65
N GLY A 75 -17.30 -17.12 30.33
CA GLY A 75 -17.39 -18.57 30.47
C GLY A 75 -18.02 -19.32 29.28
N LYS A 76 -17.97 -18.72 28.07
CA LYS A 76 -18.46 -19.30 26.79
C LYS A 76 -17.95 -20.72 26.55
N THR A 77 -16.67 -20.97 26.79
CA THR A 77 -16.02 -22.26 26.56
C THR A 77 -16.71 -23.41 27.29
N ALA A 78 -16.98 -23.26 28.60
CA ALA A 78 -17.71 -24.28 29.35
C ALA A 78 -19.19 -24.40 28.92
N ALA A 79 -19.79 -23.32 28.40
CA ALA A 79 -21.19 -23.31 27.98
C ALA A 79 -21.48 -24.23 26.79
N TYR A 80 -20.50 -24.48 25.92
CA TYR A 80 -20.62 -25.46 24.83
C TYR A 80 -19.89 -26.78 25.10
N ILE A 81 -18.76 -26.80 25.82
CA ILE A 81 -18.02 -28.05 26.09
C ILE A 81 -18.83 -29.00 26.97
N LEU A 82 -19.44 -28.49 28.05
CA LEU A 82 -20.18 -29.33 29.00
C LEU A 82 -21.35 -30.10 28.36
N PRO A 83 -22.25 -29.47 27.57
CA PRO A 83 -23.33 -30.21 26.90
C PRO A 83 -22.81 -31.21 25.85
N ILE A 84 -21.73 -30.88 25.13
CA ILE A 84 -21.12 -31.80 24.14
C ILE A 84 -20.54 -33.03 24.83
N LEU A 85 -19.78 -32.85 25.91
CA LEU A 85 -19.23 -33.96 26.68
C LEU A 85 -20.34 -34.84 27.27
N HIS A 86 -21.41 -34.22 27.76
CA HIS A 86 -22.58 -34.95 28.26
C HIS A 86 -23.24 -35.80 27.15
N ALA A 87 -23.40 -35.26 25.95
CA ALA A 87 -23.96 -35.98 24.82
C ALA A 87 -23.08 -37.17 24.38
N ILE A 88 -21.76 -36.96 24.31
CA ILE A 88 -20.78 -38.03 23.97
C ILE A 88 -20.83 -39.14 25.00
N LEU A 89 -20.86 -38.82 26.30
CA LEU A 89 -20.93 -39.82 27.37
C LEU A 89 -22.22 -40.65 27.29
N LYS A 90 -23.37 -40.01 27.06
CA LYS A 90 -24.65 -40.72 26.83
C LYS A 90 -24.63 -41.60 25.59
N GLN A 91 -24.03 -41.13 24.49
CA GLN A 91 -23.91 -41.93 23.27
C GLN A 91 -23.08 -43.20 23.54
N LYS A 92 -22.01 -43.09 24.33
CA LYS A 92 -21.13 -44.23 24.67
C LYS A 92 -21.77 -45.27 25.58
N GLU A 93 -22.84 -44.94 26.30
CA GLU A 93 -23.65 -45.93 27.01
C GLU A 93 -24.37 -46.89 26.04
N THR A 94 -24.66 -46.43 24.83
CA THR A 94 -25.42 -47.20 23.82
C THR A 94 -24.56 -47.77 22.68
N SER A 95 -23.44 -47.13 22.35
CA SER A 95 -22.55 -47.55 21.26
C SER A 95 -21.08 -47.33 21.61
N THR A 96 -20.28 -48.38 21.48
CA THR A 96 -18.82 -48.35 21.75
C THR A 96 -17.97 -48.10 20.50
N LYS A 97 -18.59 -47.88 19.33
CA LYS A 97 -17.86 -47.64 18.09
C LYS A 97 -17.12 -46.29 18.13
N PRO A 98 -15.79 -46.27 17.87
CA PRO A 98 -15.03 -45.03 17.77
C PRO A 98 -15.57 -44.17 16.62
N CYS A 99 -15.89 -42.91 16.90
CA CYS A 99 -16.29 -41.95 15.88
C CYS A 99 -16.01 -40.51 16.33
N THR A 100 -15.79 -39.62 15.37
CA THR A 100 -15.68 -38.19 15.63
C THR A 100 -17.07 -37.61 15.81
N ALA A 101 -17.46 -37.34 17.05
CA ALA A 101 -18.78 -36.83 17.40
C ALA A 101 -18.84 -35.29 17.38
N ALA A 102 -17.74 -34.60 17.69
CA ALA A 102 -17.71 -33.13 17.76
C ALA A 102 -16.51 -32.50 17.04
N LEU A 103 -16.78 -31.42 16.31
CA LEU A 103 -15.78 -30.56 15.67
C LEU A 103 -15.89 -29.15 16.26
N ILE A 104 -14.79 -28.65 16.82
CA ILE A 104 -14.72 -27.30 17.40
C ILE A 104 -13.76 -26.46 16.55
N LEU A 105 -14.34 -25.50 15.83
CA LEU A 105 -13.64 -24.55 15.00
C LEU A 105 -13.37 -23.27 15.79
N VAL A 106 -12.10 -22.84 15.76
CA VAL A 106 -11.62 -21.64 16.45
C VAL A 106 -10.75 -20.79 15.52
N PRO A 107 -10.65 -19.48 15.70
CA PRO A 107 -9.88 -18.60 14.82
C PRO A 107 -8.36 -18.75 14.95
N THR A 108 -7.83 -19.11 16.13
CA THR A 108 -6.38 -19.17 16.38
C THR A 108 -5.93 -20.50 16.96
N ARG A 109 -4.64 -20.82 16.79
CA ARG A 109 -3.98 -21.95 17.47
C ARG A 109 -4.01 -21.78 18.99
N GLU A 110 -3.85 -20.55 19.47
CA GLU A 110 -3.79 -20.25 20.89
C GLU A 110 -5.15 -20.46 21.55
N LEU A 111 -6.25 -20.13 20.84
CA LEU A 111 -7.59 -20.47 21.30
C LEU A 111 -7.83 -21.98 21.21
N ALA A 112 -7.33 -22.66 20.16
CA ALA A 112 -7.41 -24.11 20.06
C ALA A 112 -6.75 -24.81 21.26
N ASP A 113 -5.57 -24.34 21.68
CA ASP A 113 -4.88 -24.86 22.87
C ASP A 113 -5.65 -24.57 24.17
N GLN A 114 -6.27 -23.40 24.31
CA GLN A 114 -7.12 -23.07 25.46
C GLN A 114 -8.37 -23.96 25.53
N VAL A 115 -9.05 -24.15 24.40
CA VAL A 115 -10.23 -25.00 24.29
C VAL A 115 -9.86 -26.46 24.54
N PHE A 116 -8.76 -26.93 23.96
CA PHE A 116 -8.25 -28.28 24.17
C PHE A 116 -7.95 -28.57 25.65
N LYS A 117 -7.27 -27.65 26.34
CA LYS A 117 -7.03 -27.73 27.79
C LYS A 117 -8.32 -27.69 28.60
N ALA A 118 -9.32 -26.92 28.17
CA ALA A 118 -10.62 -26.91 28.82
C ALA A 118 -11.34 -28.26 28.66
N VAL A 119 -11.24 -28.91 27.49
CA VAL A 119 -11.73 -30.28 27.29
C VAL A 119 -11.03 -31.23 28.26
N GLU A 120 -9.70 -31.25 28.32
CA GLU A 120 -8.93 -32.12 29.25
C GLU A 120 -9.31 -31.89 30.72
N LEU A 121 -9.55 -30.63 31.08
CA LEU A 121 -9.96 -30.23 32.43
C LEU A 121 -11.33 -30.81 32.80
N PHE A 122 -12.31 -30.68 31.90
CA PHE A 122 -13.66 -31.20 32.13
C PHE A 122 -13.77 -32.72 31.95
N THR A 123 -12.85 -33.35 31.21
CA THR A 123 -12.78 -34.81 31.07
C THR A 123 -11.91 -35.50 32.12
N SER A 124 -11.36 -34.77 33.11
CA SER A 124 -10.44 -35.35 34.10
C SER A 124 -10.97 -36.58 34.87
N PHE A 125 -12.30 -36.76 34.96
CA PHE A 125 -12.96 -37.92 35.57
C PHE A 125 -13.59 -38.90 34.54
N CYS A 126 -13.45 -38.64 33.24
CA CYS A 126 -13.90 -39.51 32.14
C CYS A 126 -12.87 -39.59 30.99
N ALA A 127 -11.58 -39.39 31.28
CA ALA A 127 -10.51 -39.32 30.26
C ALA A 127 -10.29 -40.65 29.52
N LYS A 128 -10.70 -41.78 30.12
CA LYS A 128 -10.72 -43.09 29.45
C LYS A 128 -11.87 -43.21 28.44
N ASP A 129 -12.93 -42.44 28.64
CA ASP A 129 -14.16 -42.50 27.86
C ASP A 129 -14.19 -41.44 26.77
N VAL A 130 -13.44 -40.34 26.87
CA VAL A 130 -13.45 -39.25 25.88
C VAL A 130 -12.04 -38.92 25.43
N ARG A 131 -11.80 -39.01 24.12
CA ARG A 131 -10.54 -38.65 23.47
C ARG A 131 -10.71 -37.37 22.67
N ALA A 132 -9.81 -36.43 22.84
CA ALA A 132 -9.78 -35.19 22.08
C ALA A 132 -8.42 -35.02 21.40
N ILE A 133 -8.39 -34.37 20.24
CA ILE A 133 -7.15 -33.99 19.54
C ILE A 133 -7.21 -32.52 19.12
N ASN A 134 -6.07 -31.84 19.19
CA ASN A 134 -5.89 -30.49 18.66
C ASN A 134 -5.00 -30.50 17.39
N LEU A 135 -5.59 -30.24 16.22
CA LEU A 135 -4.91 -30.28 14.91
C LEU A 135 -3.99 -29.08 14.64
N THR A 136 -3.87 -28.17 15.60
CA THR A 136 -3.00 -27.00 15.52
C THR A 136 -1.67 -27.19 16.29
N GLN A 137 -1.50 -28.32 16.96
CA GLN A 137 -0.25 -28.68 17.63
C GLN A 137 0.89 -28.90 16.63
N LYS A 138 2.12 -28.55 17.03
CA LYS A 138 3.33 -28.73 16.21
C LYS A 138 3.81 -30.18 16.23
N VAL A 139 3.05 -31.06 15.59
CA VAL A 139 3.43 -32.45 15.33
C VAL A 139 3.56 -32.67 13.82
N SER A 140 4.30 -33.71 13.40
CA SER A 140 4.40 -34.02 11.97
C SER A 140 3.04 -34.46 11.42
N ASP A 141 2.78 -34.22 10.13
CA ASP A 141 1.52 -34.62 9.51
C ASP A 141 1.30 -36.14 9.57
N ALA A 142 2.36 -36.94 9.59
CA ALA A 142 2.29 -38.39 9.79
C ALA A 142 1.75 -38.76 11.19
N VAL A 143 2.23 -38.08 12.24
CA VAL A 143 1.73 -38.28 13.61
C VAL A 143 0.29 -37.81 13.72
N GLN A 144 -0.06 -36.67 13.12
CA GLN A 144 -1.43 -36.17 13.13
C GLN A 144 -2.40 -37.12 12.43
N ARG A 145 -2.03 -37.69 11.28
CA ARG A 145 -2.84 -38.70 10.59
C ARG A 145 -3.03 -39.96 11.43
N SER A 146 -1.98 -40.42 12.10
CA SER A 146 -2.07 -41.57 13.01
C SER A 146 -3.05 -41.30 14.15
N LEU A 147 -2.99 -40.10 14.74
CA LEU A 147 -3.89 -39.70 15.82
C LEU A 147 -5.35 -39.58 15.34
N LEU A 148 -5.58 -39.10 14.12
CA LEU A 148 -6.91 -39.03 13.51
C LEU A 148 -7.47 -40.42 13.12
N ALA A 149 -6.61 -41.35 12.73
CA ALA A 149 -6.99 -42.72 12.38
C ALA A 149 -7.62 -43.47 13.57
N ASP A 150 -7.28 -43.08 14.80
CA ASP A 150 -7.89 -43.62 16.02
C ASP A 150 -9.33 -43.13 16.26
N ALA A 151 -9.87 -42.24 15.41
CA ALA A 151 -11.20 -41.64 15.51
C ALA A 151 -11.46 -41.00 16.89
N PRO A 152 -10.81 -39.86 17.21
CA PRO A 152 -11.07 -39.13 18.45
C PRO A 152 -12.52 -38.66 18.53
N ASP A 153 -13.08 -38.56 19.73
CA ASP A 153 -14.45 -38.10 19.93
C ASP A 153 -14.60 -36.60 19.62
N ILE A 154 -13.55 -35.82 19.92
CA ILE A 154 -13.52 -34.37 19.75
C ILE A 154 -12.29 -33.96 18.95
N VAL A 155 -12.50 -33.14 17.92
CA VAL A 155 -11.44 -32.49 17.17
C VAL A 155 -11.52 -30.98 17.35
N VAL A 156 -10.43 -30.37 17.83
CA VAL A 156 -10.27 -28.91 17.93
C VAL A 156 -9.32 -28.45 16.83
N ALA A 157 -9.74 -27.49 16.01
CA ALA A 157 -8.94 -27.05 14.87
C ALA A 157 -9.28 -25.61 14.45
N THR A 158 -8.37 -24.99 13.68
CA THR A 158 -8.73 -23.84 12.84
C THR A 158 -9.46 -24.34 11.58
N PRO A 159 -10.35 -23.54 10.95
CA PRO A 159 -11.05 -23.95 9.74
C PRO A 159 -10.13 -24.48 8.64
N ALA A 160 -9.01 -23.80 8.39
CA ALA A 160 -8.01 -24.24 7.41
C ALA A 160 -7.43 -25.64 7.72
N ARG A 161 -7.10 -25.94 8.98
CA ARG A 161 -6.60 -27.28 9.35
C ARG A 161 -7.70 -28.33 9.28
N ALA A 162 -8.94 -27.99 9.66
CA ALA A 162 -10.07 -28.90 9.52
C ALA A 162 -10.32 -29.22 8.04
N ALA A 163 -10.49 -28.21 7.19
CA ALA A 163 -10.73 -28.35 5.76
C ALA A 163 -9.62 -29.16 5.05
N LEU A 164 -8.34 -28.91 5.38
CA LEU A 164 -7.23 -29.70 4.84
C LEU A 164 -7.33 -31.20 5.18
N ASN A 165 -7.66 -31.54 6.43
CA ASN A 165 -7.75 -32.94 6.87
C ASN A 165 -9.01 -33.62 6.35
N ILE A 166 -10.10 -32.88 6.15
CA ILE A 166 -11.33 -33.37 5.49
C ILE A 166 -11.05 -33.65 4.01
N ASN A 167 -10.45 -32.71 3.29
CA ASN A 167 -10.15 -32.84 1.86
C ASN A 167 -9.17 -33.98 1.54
N THR A 168 -8.25 -34.28 2.47
CA THR A 168 -7.32 -35.42 2.36
C THR A 168 -7.90 -36.73 2.90
N SER A 169 -9.18 -36.75 3.29
CA SER A 169 -9.86 -37.89 3.91
C SER A 169 -9.21 -38.39 5.21
N ALA A 170 -8.33 -37.59 5.83
CA ALA A 170 -7.73 -37.91 7.12
C ALA A 170 -8.71 -37.70 8.28
N LEU A 171 -9.68 -36.81 8.12
CA LEU A 171 -10.76 -36.56 9.07
C LEU A 171 -12.11 -36.86 8.41
N SER A 172 -12.79 -37.93 8.84
CA SER A 172 -14.19 -38.20 8.47
C SER A 172 -15.15 -37.42 9.37
N LEU A 173 -16.19 -36.87 8.76
CA LEU A 173 -17.29 -36.17 9.44
C LEU A 173 -18.61 -36.96 9.43
N ASP A 174 -18.62 -38.21 8.96
CA ASP A 174 -19.87 -38.96 8.68
C ASP A 174 -20.77 -39.14 9.90
N ASN A 175 -20.16 -39.24 11.09
CA ASN A 175 -20.84 -39.44 12.37
C ASN A 175 -20.86 -38.17 13.25
N LEU A 176 -20.58 -37.01 12.67
CA LEU A 176 -20.53 -35.76 13.42
C LEU A 176 -21.92 -35.40 13.93
N THR A 177 -22.04 -35.14 15.23
CA THR A 177 -23.30 -34.74 15.88
C THR A 177 -23.28 -33.29 16.35
N HIS A 178 -22.10 -32.73 16.63
CA HIS A 178 -21.94 -31.37 17.12
C HIS A 178 -20.89 -30.58 16.33
N LEU A 179 -21.24 -29.35 15.95
CA LEU A 179 -20.32 -28.35 15.41
C LEU A 179 -20.31 -27.13 16.30
N VAL A 180 -19.11 -26.67 16.68
CA VAL A 180 -18.93 -25.40 17.40
C VAL A 180 -18.10 -24.46 16.54
N ILE A 181 -18.53 -23.20 16.46
CA ILE A 181 -17.69 -22.11 15.98
C ILE A 181 -17.57 -21.11 17.12
N ASP A 182 -16.39 -21.09 17.75
CA ASP A 182 -16.09 -20.15 18.84
C ASP A 182 -15.41 -18.90 18.30
N GLU A 183 -15.73 -17.76 18.90
CA GLU A 183 -15.40 -16.42 18.41
C GLU A 183 -15.75 -16.27 16.92
N ALA A 184 -17.01 -16.56 16.57
CA ALA A 184 -17.51 -16.66 15.20
C ALA A 184 -17.33 -15.37 14.38
N ASP A 185 -17.37 -14.19 15.02
CA ASP A 185 -17.03 -12.92 14.38
C ASP A 185 -15.56 -12.85 13.90
N LEU A 186 -14.66 -13.57 14.56
CA LEU A 186 -13.23 -13.60 14.23
C LEU A 186 -12.89 -14.61 13.15
N VAL A 187 -13.64 -15.71 13.10
CA VAL A 187 -13.38 -16.80 12.17
C VAL A 187 -13.49 -16.30 10.73
N LEU A 188 -14.52 -15.53 10.39
CA LEU A 188 -14.60 -14.90 9.07
C LEU A 188 -13.61 -13.74 8.91
N SER A 189 -13.41 -12.92 9.95
CA SER A 189 -12.40 -11.83 9.91
C SER A 189 -10.96 -12.30 9.58
N TYR A 190 -10.68 -13.60 9.71
CA TYR A 190 -9.39 -14.20 9.39
C TYR A 190 -9.30 -14.78 7.97
N GLY A 191 -10.32 -14.60 7.14
CA GLY A 191 -10.36 -15.06 5.75
C GLY A 191 -10.58 -16.56 5.59
N TYR A 192 -11.30 -17.20 6.51
CA TYR A 192 -11.60 -18.63 6.47
C TYR A 192 -12.85 -18.98 5.64
N ASP A 193 -13.38 -18.07 4.81
CA ASP A 193 -14.62 -18.26 4.04
C ASP A 193 -14.62 -19.53 3.20
N GLU A 194 -13.58 -19.73 2.39
CA GLU A 194 -13.49 -20.90 1.49
C GLU A 194 -13.34 -22.20 2.28
N ASP A 195 -12.54 -22.17 3.35
CA ASP A 195 -12.35 -23.31 4.24
C ASP A 195 -13.67 -23.70 4.93
N LEU A 196 -14.41 -22.73 5.46
CA LEU A 196 -15.70 -22.94 6.10
C LEU A 196 -16.76 -23.43 5.11
N GLN A 197 -16.77 -22.94 3.87
CA GLN A 197 -17.64 -23.48 2.83
C GLN A 197 -17.31 -24.93 2.50
N ASN A 198 -16.03 -25.30 2.48
CA ASN A 198 -15.62 -26.68 2.23
C ASN A 198 -16.03 -27.61 3.38
N VAL A 199 -15.88 -27.16 4.62
CA VAL A 199 -16.42 -27.87 5.79
C VAL A 199 -17.94 -28.01 5.67
N ALA A 200 -18.68 -26.92 5.42
CA ALA A 200 -20.13 -26.94 5.30
C ALA A 200 -20.66 -27.92 4.23
N LYS A 201 -19.96 -28.06 3.09
CA LYS A 201 -20.33 -29.00 2.02
C LYS A 201 -20.23 -30.47 2.42
N THR A 202 -19.32 -30.79 3.33
CA THR A 202 -19.05 -32.17 3.78
C THR A 202 -19.79 -32.53 5.08
N MET A 203 -20.49 -31.57 5.68
CA MET A 203 -21.24 -31.75 6.91
C MET A 203 -22.46 -32.67 6.72
N PRO A 204 -22.68 -33.68 7.60
CA PRO A 204 -23.88 -34.49 7.56
C PRO A 204 -25.12 -33.67 7.97
N LYS A 205 -26.29 -34.13 7.52
CA LYS A 205 -27.56 -33.54 7.96
C LYS A 205 -27.85 -33.98 9.39
N GLY A 206 -28.24 -33.03 10.24
CA GLY A 206 -28.72 -33.31 11.60
C GLY A 206 -27.76 -32.87 12.69
N VAL A 207 -26.61 -32.30 12.32
CA VAL A 207 -25.64 -31.76 13.28
C VAL A 207 -26.23 -30.57 14.01
N GLN A 208 -26.08 -30.57 15.33
CA GLN A 208 -26.36 -29.42 16.18
C GLN A 208 -25.21 -28.41 16.09
N THR A 209 -25.53 -27.16 15.79
CA THR A 209 -24.53 -26.09 15.66
C THR A 209 -24.60 -25.11 16.82
N ILE A 210 -23.45 -24.81 17.42
CA ILE A 210 -23.30 -23.80 18.48
C ILE A 210 -22.34 -22.71 18.00
N LEU A 211 -22.86 -21.50 17.81
CA LEU A 211 -22.10 -20.31 17.46
C LEU A 211 -21.94 -19.41 18.70
N MET A 212 -20.69 -19.15 19.07
CA MET A 212 -20.33 -18.24 20.17
C MET A 212 -19.64 -17.01 19.58
N SER A 213 -20.13 -15.81 19.87
CA SER A 213 -19.57 -14.57 19.34
C SER A 213 -19.61 -13.44 20.36
N ALA A 214 -18.68 -12.49 20.29
CA ALA A 214 -18.76 -11.26 21.08
C ALA A 214 -19.76 -10.26 20.46
N THR A 215 -19.96 -10.33 19.14
CA THR A 215 -20.77 -9.38 18.37
C THR A 215 -21.82 -10.08 17.50
N LEU A 216 -22.84 -9.34 17.07
CA LEU A 216 -23.81 -9.77 16.07
C LEU A 216 -23.57 -8.89 14.85
N THR A 217 -22.87 -9.42 13.87
CA THR A 217 -22.47 -8.73 12.64
C THR A 217 -22.93 -9.53 11.43
N SER A 218 -22.82 -8.95 10.24
CA SER A 218 -23.12 -9.61 8.97
C SER A 218 -22.33 -10.90 8.76
N GLU A 219 -21.12 -10.99 9.32
CA GLU A 219 -20.31 -12.20 9.30
C GLU A 219 -20.98 -13.33 10.09
N VAL A 220 -21.48 -13.03 11.29
CA VAL A 220 -22.20 -14.01 12.13
C VAL A 220 -23.49 -14.46 11.46
N ASP A 221 -24.21 -13.56 10.77
CA ASP A 221 -25.39 -13.91 9.98
C ASP A 221 -25.05 -14.83 8.79
N THR A 222 -23.89 -14.64 8.17
CA THR A 222 -23.38 -15.53 7.11
C THR A 222 -23.11 -16.94 7.65
N LEU A 223 -22.44 -17.05 8.80
CA LEU A 223 -22.20 -18.34 9.46
C LEU A 223 -23.49 -19.00 9.93
N LYS A 224 -24.44 -18.21 10.43
CA LYS A 224 -25.78 -18.68 10.78
C LYS A 224 -26.46 -19.32 9.57
N GLY A 225 -26.42 -18.67 8.40
CA GLY A 225 -26.99 -19.20 7.17
C GLY A 225 -26.28 -20.46 6.64
N LEU A 226 -24.97 -20.59 6.89
CA LEU A 226 -24.19 -21.75 6.44
C LEU A 226 -24.40 -23.00 7.31
N PHE A 227 -24.46 -22.85 8.63
CA PHE A 227 -24.36 -23.98 9.57
C PHE A 227 -25.58 -24.17 10.47
N CYS A 228 -26.40 -23.14 10.69
CA CYS A 228 -27.54 -23.22 11.60
C CYS A 228 -28.85 -23.41 10.83
N ARG A 229 -29.84 -24.02 11.49
CA ARG A 229 -31.21 -24.15 10.95
C ARG A 229 -32.15 -23.13 11.59
N ASP A 230 -32.41 -23.30 12.87
CA ASP A 230 -33.23 -22.40 13.70
C ASP A 230 -32.56 -22.20 15.08
N PRO A 231 -31.50 -21.38 15.15
CA PRO A 231 -30.75 -21.21 16.38
C PRO A 231 -31.51 -20.36 17.39
N ALA A 232 -31.49 -20.79 18.65
CA ALA A 232 -31.88 -19.94 19.76
C ALA A 232 -30.85 -18.80 19.92
N VAL A 233 -31.28 -17.57 19.65
CA VAL A 233 -30.43 -16.38 19.74
C VAL A 233 -30.42 -15.84 21.18
N LEU A 234 -29.29 -15.98 21.87
CA LEU A 234 -29.08 -15.46 23.22
C LEU A 234 -28.32 -14.13 23.17
N LYS A 235 -29.01 -13.03 23.47
CA LYS A 235 -28.39 -11.70 23.67
C LYS A 235 -28.24 -11.45 25.18
N LEU A 236 -27.02 -11.60 25.68
CA LEU A 236 -26.73 -11.49 27.11
C LEU A 236 -25.95 -10.22 27.38
N ASP A 237 -26.67 -9.18 27.82
CA ASP A 237 -26.06 -7.95 28.32
C ASP A 237 -25.81 -8.12 29.82
N GLU A 238 -24.57 -8.41 30.20
CA GLU A 238 -24.15 -8.34 31.59
C GLU A 238 -24.10 -6.86 32.01
N LYS A 239 -24.80 -6.49 33.09
CA LYS A 239 -24.62 -5.18 33.74
C LYS A 239 -23.13 -5.08 34.10
N ASN A 240 -22.46 -4.03 33.65
CA ASN A 240 -21.05 -3.82 33.97
C ASN A 240 -20.92 -3.77 35.50
N ASP A 241 -20.22 -4.74 36.10
CA ASP A 241 -19.84 -4.66 37.50
C ASP A 241 -19.06 -3.35 37.73
N ALA A 242 -19.26 -2.77 38.91
CA ALA A 242 -18.81 -1.44 39.32
C ALA A 242 -17.27 -1.22 39.36
N GLY A 243 -16.48 -2.01 38.63
CA GLY A 243 -15.02 -1.95 38.56
C GLY A 243 -14.41 -1.67 37.18
N GLU A 244 -15.17 -1.66 36.08
CA GLU A 244 -14.66 -1.34 34.73
C GLU A 244 -14.62 0.18 34.46
N GLU A 245 -13.88 0.93 35.28
CA GLU A 245 -13.76 2.39 35.11
C GLU A 245 -12.58 2.74 34.19
N ILE A 246 -12.92 3.27 33.00
CA ILE A 246 -11.94 3.80 32.04
C ILE A 246 -11.89 5.32 32.18
N SER A 247 -10.75 5.84 32.62
CA SER A 247 -10.49 7.28 32.64
C SER A 247 -10.16 7.78 31.24
N GLN A 248 -10.89 8.77 30.73
CA GLN A 248 -10.73 9.26 29.35
C GLN A 248 -10.26 10.72 29.36
N TYR A 249 -9.17 11.00 28.66
CA TYR A 249 -8.52 12.31 28.60
C TYR A 249 -8.34 12.79 27.17
N VAL A 250 -8.45 14.10 26.96
CA VAL A 250 -8.25 14.77 25.67
C VAL A 250 -7.24 15.89 25.80
N VAL A 251 -6.30 15.96 24.85
CA VAL A 251 -5.26 16.98 24.78
C VAL A 251 -5.40 17.71 23.45
N LYS A 252 -5.61 19.02 23.50
CA LYS A 252 -5.58 19.88 22.31
C LYS A 252 -4.13 20.30 22.04
N CYS A 253 -3.59 19.97 20.87
CA CYS A 253 -2.20 20.26 20.51
C CYS A 253 -2.00 20.35 18.99
N ALA A 254 -0.91 20.98 18.57
CA ALA A 254 -0.54 21.07 17.17
C ALA A 254 0.01 19.74 16.61
N GLU A 255 0.12 19.65 15.29
CA GLU A 255 0.48 18.40 14.58
C GLU A 255 1.89 17.89 14.91
N ASP A 256 2.87 18.79 15.05
CA ASP A 256 4.22 18.48 15.49
C ASP A 256 4.28 18.21 17.00
N GLU A 257 3.46 18.90 17.78
CA GLU A 257 3.36 18.71 19.23
C GLU A 257 2.88 17.30 19.61
N LYS A 258 2.08 16.63 18.78
CA LYS A 258 1.76 15.21 18.96
C LYS A 258 3.03 14.35 19.10
N PHE A 259 4.04 14.61 18.27
CA PHE A 259 5.32 13.92 18.30
C PHE A 259 6.16 14.31 19.53
N LEU A 260 6.10 15.58 19.94
CA LEU A 260 6.75 16.05 21.17
C LEU A 260 6.16 15.36 22.41
N LEU A 261 4.83 15.36 22.52
CA LEU A 261 4.12 14.79 23.67
C LEU A 261 4.30 13.29 23.76
N ILE A 262 4.18 12.54 22.66
CA ILE A 262 4.37 11.08 22.68
C ILE A 262 5.81 10.70 23.04
N TYR A 263 6.79 11.48 22.56
CA TYR A 263 8.19 11.33 22.93
C TYR A 263 8.36 11.51 24.45
N VAL A 264 7.87 12.61 25.01
CA VAL A 264 7.97 12.92 26.44
C VAL A 264 7.26 11.86 27.28
N ILE A 265 6.02 11.49 26.92
CA ILE A 265 5.20 10.50 27.63
C ILE A 265 5.95 9.18 27.81
N PHE A 266 6.51 8.63 26.73
CA PHE A 266 7.18 7.34 26.79
C PHE A 266 8.62 7.44 27.30
N LYS A 267 9.35 8.51 26.95
CA LYS A 267 10.74 8.66 27.39
C LYS A 267 10.83 8.86 28.90
N LEU A 268 9.91 9.64 29.46
CA LEU A 268 9.82 9.92 30.90
C LEU A 268 8.95 8.91 31.65
N LYS A 269 8.37 7.94 30.93
CA LYS A 269 7.51 6.88 31.49
C LYS A 269 6.37 7.43 32.35
N LEU A 270 5.72 8.47 31.84
CA LEU A 270 4.53 9.07 32.48
C LEU A 270 3.38 8.06 32.55
N ILE A 271 3.34 7.13 31.60
CA ILE A 271 2.41 6.00 31.56
C ILE A 271 3.16 4.72 31.96
N LYS A 272 2.57 3.94 32.87
CA LYS A 272 3.11 2.65 33.32
C LYS A 272 2.25 1.52 32.77
N GLY A 273 2.91 0.46 32.29
CA GLY A 273 2.25 -0.70 31.71
C GLY A 273 2.15 -0.62 30.20
N LYS A 274 1.41 -1.56 29.60
CA LYS A 274 1.32 -1.68 28.15
C LYS A 274 0.42 -0.62 27.54
N CYS A 275 0.83 -0.10 26.38
CA CYS A 275 0.12 0.94 25.66
C CYS A 275 -0.19 0.51 24.22
N ILE A 276 -1.43 0.77 23.77
CA ILE A 276 -1.82 0.68 22.36
C ILE A 276 -1.91 2.10 21.81
N VAL A 277 -1.17 2.39 20.74
CA VAL A 277 -1.17 3.68 20.06
C VAL A 277 -1.90 3.54 18.74
N PHE A 278 -3.02 4.24 18.57
CA PHE A 278 -3.76 4.25 17.30
C PHE A 278 -3.39 5.46 16.45
N VAL A 279 -3.09 5.20 15.18
CA VAL A 279 -2.80 6.20 14.14
C VAL A 279 -3.75 6.00 12.96
N GLN A 280 -3.86 7.02 12.10
CA GLN A 280 -4.81 6.99 10.98
C GLN A 280 -4.45 5.95 9.91
N ASP A 281 -3.18 5.89 9.52
CA ASP A 281 -2.73 5.15 8.33
C ASP A 281 -1.45 4.33 8.58
N ILE A 282 -1.13 3.44 7.62
CA ILE A 282 0.00 2.53 7.72
C ILE A 282 1.34 3.27 7.70
N ASP A 283 1.51 4.26 6.83
CA ASP A 283 2.77 5.02 6.73
C ASP A 283 3.07 5.76 8.03
N ARG A 284 2.02 6.26 8.69
CA ARG A 284 2.09 6.90 10.00
C ARG A 284 2.47 5.93 11.10
N CYS A 285 2.10 4.64 11.01
CA CYS A 285 2.60 3.60 11.93
C CYS A 285 4.12 3.50 11.87
N TYR A 286 4.66 3.36 10.66
CA TYR A 286 6.10 3.25 10.43
C TYR A 286 6.84 4.55 10.78
N ARG A 287 6.28 5.71 10.43
CA ARG A 287 6.83 7.02 10.81
C ARG A 287 6.95 7.16 12.32
N LEU A 288 5.90 6.80 13.06
CA LEU A 288 5.91 6.89 14.51
C LEU A 288 6.87 5.88 15.15
N LYS A 289 6.93 4.64 14.64
CA LYS A 289 7.90 3.62 15.10
C LYS A 289 9.33 4.11 14.92
N LEU A 290 9.70 4.54 13.72
CA LEU A 290 11.06 5.01 13.41
C LEU A 290 11.43 6.24 14.24
N PHE A 291 10.48 7.12 14.52
CA PHE A 291 10.66 8.28 15.39
C PHE A 291 10.94 7.86 16.84
N LEU A 292 10.14 6.95 17.41
CA LEU A 292 10.35 6.45 18.78
C LEU A 292 11.67 5.68 18.92
N GLU A 293 12.08 4.95 17.88
CA GLU A 293 13.35 4.23 17.82
C GLU A 293 14.58 5.16 17.91
N GLN A 294 14.50 6.40 17.40
CA GLN A 294 15.57 7.40 17.57
C GLN A 294 15.88 7.64 19.06
N PHE A 295 14.87 7.54 19.92
CA PHE A 295 15.00 7.74 21.36
C PHE A 295 15.22 6.43 22.14
N GLY A 296 15.37 5.30 21.43
CA GLY A 296 15.53 3.97 22.03
C GLY A 296 14.24 3.41 22.64
N ILE A 297 13.09 3.92 22.24
CA ILE A 297 11.78 3.42 22.67
C ILE A 297 11.37 2.33 21.67
N LYS A 298 11.19 1.10 22.15
CA LYS A 298 10.83 -0.05 21.30
C LYS A 298 9.32 -0.17 21.17
N SER A 299 8.85 -0.36 19.96
CA SER A 299 7.43 -0.60 19.64
C SER A 299 7.28 -1.58 18.49
N CYS A 300 6.19 -2.35 18.48
CA CYS A 300 5.78 -3.18 17.34
C CYS A 300 4.65 -2.51 16.54
N ILE A 301 4.47 -2.91 15.29
CA ILE A 301 3.41 -2.40 14.40
C ILE A 301 2.38 -3.50 14.17
N LEU A 302 1.11 -3.12 14.16
CA LEU A 302 -0.01 -3.96 13.77
C LEU A 302 -0.83 -3.23 12.70
N ASN A 303 -0.73 -3.68 11.45
CA ASN A 303 -1.45 -3.11 10.31
C ASN A 303 -2.08 -4.22 9.46
N SER A 304 -2.93 -3.84 8.49
CA SER A 304 -3.67 -4.76 7.62
C SER A 304 -2.83 -5.43 6.53
N GLU A 305 -1.66 -4.90 6.17
CA GLU A 305 -0.80 -5.47 5.13
C GLU A 305 0.03 -6.66 5.60
N LEU A 306 0.21 -6.77 6.92
CA LEU A 306 0.89 -7.92 7.49
C LEU A 306 0.03 -9.19 7.32
N PRO A 307 0.63 -10.32 6.91
CA PRO A 307 -0.07 -11.60 6.86
C PRO A 307 -0.74 -11.94 8.21
N VAL A 308 -1.85 -12.69 8.16
CA VAL A 308 -2.63 -13.10 9.36
C VAL A 308 -1.72 -13.67 10.46
N ASN A 309 -0.81 -14.59 10.10
CA ASN A 309 0.10 -15.23 11.07
C ASN A 309 1.07 -14.23 11.73
N SER A 310 1.56 -13.26 10.96
CA SER A 310 2.47 -12.21 11.45
C SER A 310 1.74 -11.29 12.42
N ARG A 311 0.48 -10.94 12.12
CA ARG A 311 -0.39 -10.15 13.02
C ARG A 311 -0.67 -10.89 14.33
N ILE A 312 -0.98 -12.19 14.27
CA ILE A 312 -1.15 -13.04 15.47
C ILE A 312 0.15 -13.04 16.29
N HIS A 313 1.30 -13.21 15.63
CA HIS A 313 2.59 -13.22 16.29
C HIS A 313 2.92 -11.90 17.01
N VAL A 314 2.68 -10.74 16.37
CA VAL A 314 2.88 -9.42 17.00
C VAL A 314 2.03 -9.26 18.26
N VAL A 315 0.77 -9.69 18.21
CA VAL A 315 -0.15 -9.65 19.37
C VAL A 315 0.33 -10.58 20.47
N GLU A 316 0.81 -11.77 20.13
CA GLU A 316 1.41 -12.69 21.11
C GLU A 316 2.64 -12.09 21.78
N GLU A 317 3.55 -11.49 21.02
CA GLU A 317 4.76 -10.85 21.55
C GLU A 317 4.41 -9.70 22.50
N PHE A 318 3.43 -8.89 22.12
CA PHE A 318 2.87 -7.86 23.00
C PHE A 318 2.25 -8.47 24.27
N ASN A 319 1.43 -9.52 24.15
CA ASN A 319 0.81 -10.21 25.28
C ASN A 319 1.86 -10.87 26.21
N LYS A 320 2.97 -11.37 25.66
CA LYS A 320 4.12 -11.95 26.38
C LYS A 320 5.05 -10.90 27.02
N ASN A 321 4.77 -9.59 26.86
CA ASN A 321 5.61 -8.47 27.32
C ASN A 321 6.97 -8.38 26.63
N VAL A 322 7.07 -8.83 25.37
CA VAL A 322 8.26 -8.56 24.53
C VAL A 322 8.30 -7.09 24.13
N TYR A 323 7.12 -6.53 23.83
CA TYR A 323 6.90 -5.10 23.59
C TYR A 323 5.86 -4.56 24.58
N ASP A 324 6.14 -3.38 25.12
CA ASP A 324 5.20 -2.63 25.96
C ASP A 324 4.32 -1.68 25.14
N ILE A 325 4.72 -1.37 23.90
CA ILE A 325 4.04 -0.41 23.02
C ILE A 325 3.74 -1.10 21.69
N ILE A 326 2.48 -1.05 21.28
CA ILE A 326 2.04 -1.45 19.94
C ILE A 326 1.41 -0.26 19.22
N ILE A 327 1.82 0.00 17.99
CA ILE A 327 1.28 1.06 17.13
C ILE A 327 0.40 0.39 16.08
N ALA A 328 -0.82 0.88 15.90
CA ALA A 328 -1.76 0.26 14.98
C ALA A 328 -2.60 1.26 14.17
N SER A 329 -2.93 0.87 12.94
CA SER A 329 -3.83 1.59 12.04
C SER A 329 -5.17 0.87 11.90
N ASP A 330 -6.27 1.61 11.81
CA ASP A 330 -7.64 1.08 11.70
C ASP A 330 -8.37 1.49 10.41
N GLU A 331 -7.65 1.52 9.28
CA GLU A 331 -8.10 1.98 7.95
C GLU A 331 -9.41 1.34 7.41
N TYR A 332 -9.89 0.20 7.92
CA TYR A 332 -11.00 -0.57 7.33
C TYR A 332 -12.15 -0.90 8.31
N GLU A 333 -12.70 0.07 9.04
CA GLU A 333 -14.03 -0.13 9.63
C GLU A 333 -15.11 -0.06 8.54
N ILE A 334 -15.78 -1.19 8.29
CA ILE A 334 -16.99 -1.30 7.47
C ILE A 334 -18.04 -0.33 8.02
N ILE A 335 -18.37 0.70 7.23
CA ILE A 335 -19.52 1.58 7.44
C ILE A 335 -20.77 0.76 7.14
N GLY A 336 -21.29 0.10 8.17
CA GLY A 336 -22.65 -0.44 8.16
C GLY A 336 -23.62 0.64 8.66
N ASP A 337 -24.54 1.02 7.78
CA ASP A 337 -25.77 1.80 8.00
C ASP A 337 -25.73 2.88 9.08
N GLU A 338 -25.16 4.05 8.76
CA GLU A 338 -25.53 5.32 9.40
C GLU A 338 -25.49 6.47 8.36
N GLU A 339 -26.61 7.18 8.20
CA GLU A 339 -26.81 8.33 7.30
C GLU A 339 -26.13 9.64 7.78
N ASP A 340 -25.17 9.61 8.71
CA ASP A 340 -24.61 10.82 9.35
C ASP A 340 -23.07 10.98 9.23
N ALA A 341 -22.51 10.63 8.06
CA ALA A 341 -21.21 11.16 7.65
C ALA A 341 -21.43 12.53 6.96
N PRO A 342 -20.68 13.60 7.30
CA PRO A 342 -20.76 14.83 6.52
C PRO A 342 -20.31 14.50 5.10
N ARG A 343 -21.23 14.59 4.14
CA ARG A 343 -20.90 14.66 2.72
C ARG A 343 -20.06 15.92 2.53
N VAL A 344 -18.81 15.75 2.11
CA VAL A 344 -18.00 16.85 1.60
C VAL A 344 -18.45 17.10 0.16
N GLN A 345 -19.62 17.70 0.02
CA GLN A 345 -20.13 18.32 -1.20
C GLN A 345 -21.33 19.18 -0.78
N GLU A 346 -21.32 20.43 -1.24
CA GLU A 346 -22.33 21.50 -1.05
C GLU A 346 -22.30 22.18 0.32
N LEU A 347 -21.56 23.30 0.39
CA LEU A 347 -21.86 24.52 1.15
C LEU A 347 -20.79 25.58 0.85
N GLU A 348 -20.77 26.06 -0.40
CA GLU A 348 -20.28 27.41 -0.74
C GLU A 348 -21.43 28.16 -1.41
N GLU A 349 -22.55 28.32 -0.69
CA GLU A 349 -23.61 29.26 -1.07
C GLU A 349 -24.49 29.51 0.15
N ALA A 350 -24.02 30.40 1.03
CA ALA A 350 -24.85 31.22 1.91
C ALA A 350 -23.95 32.00 2.88
N THR A 351 -23.58 33.22 2.51
CA THR A 351 -23.53 34.38 3.42
C THR A 351 -23.12 35.63 2.63
N SER A 352 -24.10 36.32 2.06
CA SER A 352 -24.14 37.78 2.03
C SER A 352 -25.46 38.27 1.43
N GLU A 353 -26.48 38.41 2.27
CA GLU A 353 -27.61 39.31 1.98
C GLU A 353 -27.55 40.51 2.92
N VAL A 354 -27.35 41.72 2.38
CA VAL A 354 -28.12 42.93 2.71
C VAL A 354 -28.03 43.91 1.50
N PRO A 355 -28.96 44.86 1.28
CA PRO A 355 -29.91 44.80 0.17
C PRO A 355 -29.89 46.06 -0.71
N LYS A 356 -30.30 45.97 -1.99
CA LYS A 356 -30.82 47.15 -2.71
C LYS A 356 -32.00 46.81 -3.62
N LYS A 357 -33.06 47.61 -3.41
CA LYS A 357 -34.31 47.68 -4.14
C LYS A 357 -34.16 48.38 -5.50
N ALA A 358 -35.03 47.94 -6.42
CA ALA A 358 -35.90 48.70 -7.32
C ALA A 358 -35.42 49.21 -8.70
N ALA A 359 -36.42 49.17 -9.60
CA ALA A 359 -36.56 49.60 -11.01
C ALA A 359 -35.91 48.63 -12.02
N GLY A 360 -36.64 47.95 -12.91
CA GLY A 360 -37.70 48.44 -13.84
C GLY A 360 -37.03 48.60 -15.22
N GLU A 361 -37.54 48.19 -16.39
CA GLU A 361 -38.84 47.76 -16.92
C GLU A 361 -38.54 46.98 -18.23
N ASP A 362 -39.47 46.10 -18.64
CA ASP A 362 -39.99 45.81 -19.99
C ASP A 362 -39.02 45.66 -21.21
N GLU A 363 -39.16 44.71 -22.15
CA GLU A 363 -40.36 44.38 -22.93
C GLU A 363 -40.34 42.93 -23.48
N MET A 364 -41.56 42.50 -23.83
CA MET A 364 -41.98 41.25 -24.47
C MET A 364 -41.49 41.10 -25.92
N GLU A 365 -41.32 39.86 -26.40
CA GLU A 365 -42.26 39.28 -27.38
C GLU A 365 -41.99 37.78 -27.64
N VAL A 366 -43.06 37.14 -28.09
CA VAL A 366 -43.35 35.71 -28.13
C VAL A 366 -43.10 35.18 -29.53
N ASP A 367 -42.66 33.92 -29.68
CA ASP A 367 -43.18 33.10 -30.77
C ASP A 367 -43.18 31.60 -30.43
N VAL A 368 -44.27 30.96 -30.83
CA VAL A 368 -44.73 29.61 -30.49
C VAL A 368 -44.50 28.70 -31.70
N ALA A 369 -44.04 27.46 -31.48
CA ALA A 369 -44.31 26.34 -32.39
C ALA A 369 -44.28 24.98 -31.65
N GLU A 370 -45.49 24.45 -31.44
CA GLU A 370 -45.98 23.05 -31.49
C GLU A 370 -44.93 21.91 -31.56
N SER A 371 -44.81 21.03 -30.57
CA SER A 371 -45.65 19.86 -30.18
C SER A 371 -45.41 18.59 -31.01
N GLU A 372 -44.72 17.60 -30.45
CA GLU A 372 -44.98 16.16 -30.61
C GLU A 372 -44.50 15.39 -29.34
N GLU A 373 -45.44 14.81 -28.58
CA GLU A 373 -45.25 13.58 -27.79
C GLU A 373 -45.71 12.38 -28.66
N PRO A 374 -45.50 11.08 -28.32
CA PRO A 374 -44.81 10.43 -27.20
C PRO A 374 -43.87 9.28 -27.64
N VAL A 375 -43.08 8.66 -26.74
CA VAL A 375 -43.00 7.19 -26.52
C VAL A 375 -42.21 6.94 -25.21
N LYS A 376 -42.85 6.23 -24.27
CA LYS A 376 -42.21 5.62 -23.10
C LYS A 376 -41.59 4.29 -23.50
N GLU A 377 -40.27 4.14 -23.35
CA GLU A 377 -39.61 2.83 -23.31
C GLU A 377 -38.80 2.65 -22.03
N GLU A 378 -38.90 1.44 -21.50
CA GLU A 378 -38.42 0.98 -20.20
C GLU A 378 -36.89 0.95 -20.11
N LYS A 379 -36.35 1.35 -18.95
CA LYS A 379 -34.91 1.29 -18.65
C LYS A 379 -34.45 -0.17 -18.48
N PRO A 380 -33.44 -0.67 -19.22
CA PRO A 380 -32.78 -1.92 -18.87
C PRO A 380 -31.79 -1.69 -17.72
N ALA A 381 -31.80 -2.62 -16.77
CA ALA A 381 -30.96 -2.61 -15.58
C ALA A 381 -29.46 -2.66 -15.92
N LYS A 382 -28.68 -1.73 -15.35
CA LYS A 382 -27.20 -1.68 -15.46
C LYS A 382 -26.56 -2.96 -14.88
N LYS A 383 -25.90 -3.76 -15.73
CA LYS A 383 -24.98 -4.84 -15.30
C LYS A 383 -23.72 -4.24 -14.65
N LYS A 384 -23.52 -4.53 -13.36
CA LYS A 384 -22.29 -4.19 -12.62
C LYS A 384 -21.10 -5.02 -13.13
N ARG A 385 -20.06 -4.35 -13.63
CA ARG A 385 -18.72 -4.94 -13.91
C ARG A 385 -18.09 -5.42 -12.59
N LYS A 386 -17.60 -6.66 -12.56
CA LYS A 386 -16.97 -7.29 -11.38
C LYS A 386 -15.55 -6.73 -11.16
N GLN A 387 -15.35 -6.14 -9.99
CA GLN A 387 -14.05 -5.72 -9.45
C GLN A 387 -13.31 -6.95 -8.88
N ALA A 388 -11.98 -7.00 -9.06
CA ALA A 388 -11.12 -8.01 -8.44
C ALA A 388 -11.19 -7.93 -6.90
N LYS A 389 -11.38 -9.08 -6.26
CA LYS A 389 -11.66 -9.25 -4.82
C LYS A 389 -10.39 -8.89 -4.00
N ARG A 390 -10.41 -7.76 -3.29
CA ARG A 390 -9.42 -7.38 -2.25
C ARG A 390 -9.97 -7.80 -0.88
N ASP A 391 -9.12 -8.32 0.01
CA ASP A 391 -9.49 -8.83 1.34
C ASP A 391 -10.25 -7.78 2.14
N LYS A 392 -11.52 -8.08 2.44
CA LYS A 392 -12.52 -7.13 2.96
C LYS A 392 -12.61 -7.07 4.50
N GLU A 393 -11.69 -7.71 5.22
CA GLU A 393 -12.06 -8.35 6.50
C GLU A 393 -11.28 -7.96 7.77
N TYR A 394 -10.58 -6.81 7.82
CA TYR A 394 -9.80 -6.50 9.03
C TYR A 394 -9.94 -5.09 9.61
N GLY A 395 -10.45 -5.01 10.84
CA GLY A 395 -10.31 -3.82 11.71
C GLY A 395 -9.55 -4.17 12.99
N VAL A 396 -8.39 -3.54 13.24
CA VAL A 396 -7.62 -3.68 14.51
C VAL A 396 -8.47 -3.35 15.74
N SER A 397 -9.49 -2.52 15.56
CA SER A 397 -10.46 -2.13 16.59
C SER A 397 -11.37 -3.28 17.03
N ARG A 398 -11.42 -4.41 16.32
CA ARG A 398 -12.28 -5.57 16.60
C ARG A 398 -11.50 -6.88 16.51
N GLY A 399 -11.80 -7.79 17.42
CA GLY A 399 -11.41 -9.17 17.26
C GLY A 399 -9.99 -9.63 17.57
N ILE A 400 -9.12 -8.73 18.01
CA ILE A 400 -7.82 -9.11 18.58
C ILE A 400 -7.84 -8.90 20.10
N ASP A 401 -7.50 -9.93 20.87
CA ASP A 401 -7.45 -9.87 22.33
C ASP A 401 -6.09 -9.40 22.85
N PHE A 402 -6.08 -8.22 23.46
CA PHE A 402 -4.91 -7.62 24.09
C PHE A 402 -5.01 -7.75 25.61
N LYS A 403 -3.99 -8.35 26.22
CA LYS A 403 -3.96 -8.64 27.66
C LYS A 403 -3.21 -7.56 28.43
N ASN A 404 -3.82 -7.08 29.52
CA ASN A 404 -3.25 -6.12 30.48
C ASN A 404 -2.83 -4.79 29.85
N VAL A 405 -3.68 -4.23 28.98
CA VAL A 405 -3.47 -2.90 28.39
C VAL A 405 -3.79 -1.84 29.44
N ALA A 406 -2.78 -1.09 29.85
CA ALA A 406 -2.92 -0.02 30.84
C ALA A 406 -3.42 1.28 30.21
N CYS A 407 -3.01 1.57 28.96
CA CYS A 407 -3.39 2.78 28.26
C CYS A 407 -3.71 2.55 26.78
N VAL A 408 -4.73 3.25 26.28
CA VAL A 408 -4.98 3.45 24.86
C VAL A 408 -4.69 4.90 24.51
N LEU A 409 -3.75 5.14 23.60
CA LEU A 409 -3.38 6.49 23.14
C LEU A 409 -3.86 6.65 21.69
N ASN A 410 -4.87 7.49 21.47
CA ASN A 410 -5.28 7.89 20.13
C ASN A 410 -4.35 9.03 19.67
N PHE A 411 -3.31 8.67 18.93
CA PHE A 411 -2.37 9.64 18.37
C PHE A 411 -3.06 10.48 17.28
N ASP A 412 -3.89 9.81 16.49
CA ASP A 412 -4.89 10.44 15.65
C ASP A 412 -6.28 10.06 16.16
N LEU A 413 -7.16 11.06 16.27
CA LEU A 413 -8.53 10.85 16.69
C LEU A 413 -9.24 9.97 15.64
N PRO A 414 -10.01 8.96 16.05
CA PRO A 414 -10.81 8.18 15.10
C PRO A 414 -11.85 9.08 14.43
N THR A 415 -12.28 8.73 13.22
CA THR A 415 -13.27 9.48 12.44
C THR A 415 -14.70 9.34 12.99
N THR A 416 -14.96 8.33 13.83
CA THR A 416 -16.30 8.05 14.39
C THR A 416 -16.27 7.78 15.91
N SER A 417 -17.39 8.08 16.59
CA SER A 417 -17.57 7.80 18.02
C SER A 417 -17.65 6.30 18.33
N LYS A 418 -18.07 5.50 17.36
CA LYS A 418 -18.10 4.04 17.42
C LYS A 418 -16.69 3.45 17.43
N SER A 419 -15.83 3.86 16.49
CA SER A 419 -14.42 3.48 16.49
C SER A 419 -13.74 3.92 17.79
N TYR A 420 -13.99 5.15 18.26
CA TYR A 420 -13.49 5.62 19.56
C TYR A 420 -13.84 4.68 20.70
N THR A 421 -15.11 4.28 20.81
CA THR A 421 -15.57 3.34 21.85
C THR A 421 -14.85 1.99 21.76
N HIS A 422 -14.61 1.48 20.55
CA HIS A 422 -13.90 0.22 20.34
C HIS A 422 -12.41 0.30 20.70
N ARG A 423 -11.75 1.41 20.33
CA ARG A 423 -10.35 1.67 20.67
C ARG A 423 -10.16 1.74 22.18
N VAL A 424 -10.94 2.57 22.90
CA VAL A 424 -10.80 2.71 24.36
C VAL A 424 -11.22 1.44 25.11
N GLY A 425 -12.13 0.63 24.55
CA GLY A 425 -12.50 -0.69 25.10
C GLY A 425 -11.40 -1.76 25.02
N ARG A 426 -10.20 -1.42 24.54
CA ARG A 426 -9.01 -2.30 24.60
C ARG A 426 -8.31 -2.23 25.96
N THR A 427 -8.59 -1.21 26.77
CA THR A 427 -8.16 -1.11 28.18
C THR A 427 -9.34 -1.31 29.13
N GLY A 428 -9.09 -1.41 30.43
CA GLY A 428 -10.14 -1.52 31.45
C GLY A 428 -10.86 -2.88 31.50
N ARG A 429 -10.18 -3.97 31.12
CA ARG A 429 -10.74 -5.33 31.04
C ARG A 429 -10.48 -6.13 32.32
N ALA A 430 -11.33 -7.13 32.59
CA ALA A 430 -11.17 -8.09 33.69
C ALA A 430 -11.06 -7.45 35.09
N GLY A 431 -11.85 -6.40 35.34
CA GLY A 431 -11.90 -5.70 36.63
C GLY A 431 -10.73 -4.76 36.93
N GLN A 432 -9.83 -4.53 35.96
CA GLN A 432 -8.72 -3.58 36.07
C GLN A 432 -9.14 -2.20 35.56
N SER A 433 -8.64 -1.12 36.18
CA SER A 433 -8.85 0.25 35.71
C SER A 433 -8.01 0.55 34.48
N GLY A 434 -8.56 1.28 33.50
CA GLY A 434 -7.88 1.64 32.26
C GLY A 434 -7.82 3.14 32.00
N MET A 435 -6.89 3.58 31.14
CA MET A 435 -6.82 4.97 30.69
C MET A 435 -6.89 5.08 29.17
N ALA A 436 -7.61 6.09 28.67
CA ALA A 436 -7.55 6.51 27.28
C ALA A 436 -7.08 7.98 27.18
N LEU A 437 -6.13 8.25 26.29
CA LEU A 437 -5.62 9.59 26.00
C LEU A 437 -5.77 9.88 24.51
N SER A 438 -6.44 10.98 24.14
CA SER A 438 -6.63 11.37 22.75
C SER A 438 -6.00 12.71 22.43
N PHE A 439 -5.25 12.77 21.34
CA PHE A 439 -4.78 14.03 20.78
C PHE A 439 -5.80 14.56 19.77
N VAL A 440 -6.09 15.85 19.87
CA VAL A 440 -7.07 16.57 19.04
C VAL A 440 -6.39 17.82 18.50
N ILE A 441 -6.44 18.03 17.20
CA ILE A 441 -5.91 19.25 16.57
C ILE A 441 -7.02 20.30 16.49
N PRO A 442 -6.85 21.47 17.13
CA PRO A 442 -7.76 22.59 16.94
C PRO A 442 -7.82 23.04 15.48
N ALA A 443 -8.98 23.49 14.99
CA ALA A 443 -9.14 23.88 13.58
C ALA A 443 -8.15 24.99 13.16
N ASN A 444 -7.82 25.91 14.06
CA ASN A 444 -6.85 26.99 13.83
C ASN A 444 -5.37 26.54 13.85
N GLN A 445 -5.07 25.28 14.19
CA GLN A 445 -3.74 24.70 14.18
C GLN A 445 -3.53 23.66 13.08
N TYR A 446 -4.59 23.32 12.34
CA TYR A 446 -4.54 22.38 11.23
C TYR A 446 -3.63 22.88 10.09
N ARG A 447 -2.81 21.97 9.54
CA ARG A 447 -1.84 22.20 8.46
C ARG A 447 -0.75 23.26 8.73
N LYS A 448 -0.56 23.67 9.99
CA LYS A 448 0.55 24.57 10.36
C LYS A 448 1.91 23.88 10.27
N HIS A 449 1.96 22.56 10.44
CA HIS A 449 3.18 21.78 10.25
C HIS A 449 2.96 20.69 9.17
N LYS A 450 2.99 21.11 7.89
CA LYS A 450 2.73 20.28 6.71
C LYS A 450 3.40 18.88 6.72
N PRO A 451 4.67 18.71 7.18
CA PRO A 451 5.31 17.39 7.16
C PRO A 451 4.72 16.34 8.12
N THR A 452 3.90 16.75 9.10
CA THR A 452 3.25 15.83 10.07
C THR A 452 1.73 15.83 10.01
N SER A 453 1.14 16.72 9.19
CA SER A 453 -0.29 16.84 8.95
C SER A 453 -0.90 15.60 8.31
N VAL A 454 -2.15 15.29 8.67
CA VAL A 454 -2.97 14.23 8.08
C VAL A 454 -4.35 14.79 7.80
N GLU A 455 -4.99 14.36 6.71
CA GLU A 455 -6.27 14.91 6.26
C GLU A 455 -7.41 14.74 7.27
N SER A 456 -7.48 13.59 7.96
CA SER A 456 -8.53 13.30 8.95
C SER A 456 -8.57 14.32 10.09
N CYS A 457 -7.43 14.93 10.44
CA CYS A 457 -7.33 15.90 11.52
C CYS A 457 -8.07 17.22 11.25
N LYS A 458 -8.51 17.47 10.01
CA LYS A 458 -9.31 18.65 9.65
C LYS A 458 -10.59 18.74 10.47
N TYR A 459 -11.18 17.59 10.81
CA TYR A 459 -12.50 17.49 11.46
C TYR A 459 -12.41 17.05 12.94
N ASP A 460 -11.22 17.13 13.55
CA ASP A 460 -10.95 16.62 14.90
C ASP A 460 -11.90 17.22 15.97
N GLU A 461 -12.19 18.53 15.90
CA GLU A 461 -13.07 19.19 16.88
C GLU A 461 -14.54 18.77 16.74
N GLU A 462 -15.02 18.58 15.52
CA GLU A 462 -16.38 18.10 15.26
C GLU A 462 -16.56 16.65 15.74
N VAL A 463 -15.58 15.80 15.45
CA VAL A 463 -15.62 14.40 15.86
C VAL A 463 -15.48 14.28 17.37
N LEU A 464 -14.65 15.10 18.01
CA LEU A 464 -14.57 15.17 19.47
C LEU A 464 -15.92 15.53 20.10
N ALA A 465 -16.66 16.50 19.54
CA ALA A 465 -17.98 16.87 20.04
C ALA A 465 -18.97 15.68 19.96
N LYS A 466 -18.95 14.92 18.85
CA LYS A 466 -19.75 13.70 18.69
C LYS A 466 -19.35 12.62 19.72
N ILE A 467 -18.05 12.45 19.97
CA ILE A 467 -17.52 11.50 20.97
C ILE A 467 -17.99 11.87 22.37
N ILE A 468 -17.83 13.13 22.79
CA ILE A 468 -18.25 13.61 24.12
C ILE A 468 -19.75 13.36 24.32
N ARG A 469 -20.57 13.71 23.32
CA ARG A 469 -22.03 13.49 23.36
C ARG A 469 -22.37 12.00 23.55
N HIS A 470 -21.73 11.11 22.78
CA HIS A 470 -21.98 9.68 22.86
C HIS A 470 -21.47 9.04 24.16
N GLN A 471 -20.31 9.46 24.69
CA GLN A 471 -19.80 8.96 25.97
C GLN A 471 -20.63 9.44 27.15
N THR A 472 -21.12 10.69 27.10
CA THR A 472 -22.03 11.23 28.12
C THR A 472 -23.33 10.43 28.18
N LYS A 473 -23.90 10.05 27.01
CA LYS A 473 -25.07 9.15 26.95
C LYS A 473 -24.81 7.78 27.61
N LYS A 474 -23.56 7.33 27.65
CA LYS A 474 -23.13 6.09 28.30
C LYS A 474 -22.71 6.29 29.76
N GLY A 475 -22.94 7.47 30.34
CA GLY A 475 -22.55 7.81 31.70
C GLY A 475 -21.04 7.92 31.91
N LYS A 476 -20.26 8.15 30.84
CA LYS A 476 -18.80 8.28 30.90
C LYS A 476 -18.37 9.71 30.60
N GLU A 477 -17.46 10.24 31.41
CA GLU A 477 -16.90 11.58 31.24
C GLU A 477 -15.59 11.54 30.43
N VAL A 478 -15.39 12.53 29.56
CA VAL A 478 -14.14 12.77 28.82
C VAL A 478 -13.54 14.08 29.32
N LYS A 479 -12.38 14.02 29.99
CA LYS A 479 -11.77 15.16 30.67
C LYS A 479 -10.69 15.82 29.82
N PRO A 480 -10.56 17.15 29.83
CA PRO A 480 -9.40 17.80 29.24
C PRO A 480 -8.14 17.49 30.07
N TYR A 481 -7.01 17.34 29.40
CA TYR A 481 -5.69 17.18 30.00
C TYR A 481 -4.72 18.19 29.37
N ASN A 482 -4.14 19.04 30.21
CA ASN A 482 -3.24 20.10 29.78
C ASN A 482 -1.80 19.76 30.16
N PHE A 483 -0.91 19.74 29.17
CA PHE A 483 0.53 19.65 29.41
C PHE A 483 1.10 21.06 29.67
N ASP A 484 2.03 21.17 30.62
CA ASP A 484 2.81 22.39 30.78
C ASP A 484 3.84 22.48 29.64
N MET A 485 3.48 23.23 28.59
CA MET A 485 4.30 23.37 27.39
C MET A 485 5.69 23.94 27.71
N LYS A 486 5.84 24.75 28.77
CA LYS A 486 7.15 25.30 29.15
C LYS A 486 8.14 24.21 29.57
N GLN A 487 7.64 23.14 30.18
CA GLN A 487 8.47 22.03 30.67
C GLN A 487 8.86 21.05 29.55
N VAL A 488 8.03 20.94 28.51
CA VAL A 488 8.31 20.07 27.35
C VAL A 488 9.05 20.78 26.23
N GLU A 489 9.07 22.12 26.22
CA GLU A 489 9.72 22.92 25.18
C GLU A 489 11.22 22.62 25.04
N ALA A 490 11.89 22.31 26.15
CA ALA A 490 13.29 21.91 26.17
C ALA A 490 13.57 20.63 25.34
N PHE A 491 12.55 19.81 25.09
CA PHE A 491 12.64 18.60 24.28
C PHE A 491 12.34 18.86 22.78
N ARG A 492 11.85 20.05 22.41
CA ARG A 492 11.40 20.36 21.04
C ARG A 492 12.53 20.25 20.01
N TYR A 493 13.75 20.71 20.33
CA TYR A 493 14.88 20.61 19.39
C TYR A 493 15.21 19.15 19.05
N ARG A 494 15.14 18.25 20.04
CA ARG A 494 15.39 16.81 19.85
C ARG A 494 14.28 16.13 19.07
N MET A 495 13.04 16.53 19.32
CA MET A 495 11.92 16.11 18.49
C MET A 495 12.15 16.51 17.03
N GLY A 496 12.61 17.74 16.78
CA GLY A 496 12.98 18.22 15.45
C GLY A 496 14.10 17.41 14.78
N ASP A 497 15.17 17.09 15.52
CA ASP A 497 16.27 16.24 15.02
C ASP A 497 15.79 14.83 14.64
N ALA A 498 14.96 14.23 15.47
CA ALA A 498 14.39 12.92 15.19
C ALA A 498 13.43 12.93 13.99
N LEU A 499 12.58 13.96 13.86
CA LEU A 499 11.69 14.10 12.71
C LEU A 499 12.47 14.28 11.40
N ARG A 500 13.59 15.01 11.41
CA ARG A 500 14.48 15.13 10.24
C ARG A 500 15.10 13.79 9.83
N ALA A 501 15.40 12.92 10.79
CA ALA A 501 15.94 11.59 10.52
C ALA A 501 14.89 10.60 9.95
N VAL A 502 13.60 10.87 10.14
CA VAL A 502 12.49 10.02 9.68
C VAL A 502 11.84 10.61 8.42
N THR A 503 12.47 10.36 7.28
CA THR A 503 11.98 10.79 5.97
C THR A 503 10.91 9.84 5.42
N ARG A 504 10.16 10.28 4.40
CA ARG A 504 9.19 9.42 3.68
C ARG A 504 9.86 8.17 3.09
N ILE A 505 11.11 8.31 2.65
CA ILE A 505 11.93 7.19 2.15
C ILE A 505 12.20 6.17 3.25
N ALA A 506 12.66 6.62 4.43
CA ALA A 506 12.94 5.72 5.56
C ALA A 506 11.68 4.95 6.00
N VAL A 507 10.52 5.61 5.98
CA VAL A 507 9.20 5.00 6.25
C VAL A 507 8.89 3.91 5.23
N ARG A 508 8.98 4.22 3.93
CA ARG A 508 8.71 3.28 2.84
C ARG A 508 9.66 2.08 2.87
N GLU A 509 10.94 2.30 3.15
CA GLU A 509 11.95 1.24 3.28
C GLU A 509 11.66 0.33 4.48
N ALA A 510 11.26 0.90 5.62
CA ALA A 510 10.88 0.11 6.80
C ALA A 510 9.67 -0.78 6.54
N ARG A 511 8.63 -0.24 5.88
CA ARG A 511 7.44 -0.98 5.45
C ARG A 511 7.79 -2.12 4.48
N THR A 512 8.56 -1.80 3.43
CA THR A 512 8.98 -2.77 2.42
C THR A 512 9.84 -3.89 3.02
N ARG A 513 10.73 -3.55 3.96
CA ARG A 513 11.59 -4.53 4.66
C ARG A 513 10.76 -5.53 5.46
N GLU A 514 9.78 -5.07 6.21
CA GLU A 514 8.92 -5.93 7.03
C GLU A 514 8.10 -6.86 6.15
N LEU A 515 7.47 -6.34 5.09
CA LEU A 515 6.74 -7.16 4.11
C LEU A 515 7.64 -8.20 3.43
N ARG A 516 8.86 -7.84 3.03
CA ARG A 516 9.85 -8.77 2.44
C ARG A 516 10.22 -9.89 3.40
N GLN A 517 10.48 -9.57 4.67
CA GLN A 517 10.80 -10.56 5.69
C GLN A 517 9.64 -11.54 5.91
N GLU A 518 8.41 -11.05 5.86
CA GLU A 518 7.22 -11.91 5.99
C GLU A 518 6.97 -12.76 4.74
N LEU A 519 7.24 -12.24 3.53
CA LEU A 519 7.21 -13.03 2.29
C LEU A 519 8.19 -14.21 2.34
N MET A 520 9.42 -13.99 2.84
CA MET A 520 10.42 -15.06 3.02
C MET A 520 10.00 -16.13 4.04
N LYS A 521 9.16 -15.77 5.02
CA LYS A 521 8.66 -16.71 6.05
C LYS A 521 7.37 -17.42 5.62
N SER A 522 6.83 -17.09 4.45
CA SER A 522 5.55 -17.64 3.97
C SER A 522 5.71 -19.10 3.54
N ASP A 523 5.02 -20.01 4.24
CA ASP A 523 4.98 -21.43 3.89
C ASP A 523 4.33 -21.68 2.50
N LYS A 524 3.43 -20.80 2.05
CA LYS A 524 2.79 -20.87 0.72
C LYS A 524 3.81 -20.62 -0.41
N LEU A 525 4.73 -19.68 -0.20
CA LEU A 525 5.75 -19.31 -1.18
C LEU A 525 6.98 -20.22 -1.09
N LYS A 526 7.08 -21.06 -0.06
CA LYS A 526 8.21 -21.96 0.14
C LYS A 526 8.41 -22.91 -1.04
N ARG A 527 7.33 -23.52 -1.57
CA ARG A 527 7.39 -24.35 -2.79
C ARG A 527 7.82 -23.54 -4.01
N HIS A 528 7.29 -22.33 -4.17
CA HIS A 528 7.68 -21.44 -5.26
C HIS A 528 9.17 -21.08 -5.21
N PHE A 529 9.73 -20.84 -4.01
CA PHE A 529 11.16 -20.59 -3.81
C PHE A 529 12.03 -21.86 -3.89
N GLU A 530 11.47 -23.04 -3.63
CA GLU A 530 12.12 -24.34 -3.89
C GLU A 530 12.22 -24.61 -5.40
N GLU A 531 11.21 -24.23 -6.18
CA GLU A 531 11.18 -24.32 -7.64
C GLU A 531 11.94 -23.17 -8.34
N ASN A 532 12.05 -22.01 -7.69
CA ASN A 532 12.74 -20.80 -8.19
C ASN A 532 13.76 -20.30 -7.15
N PRO A 533 14.87 -21.04 -6.94
CA PRO A 533 15.86 -20.70 -5.92
C PRO A 533 16.53 -19.34 -6.14
N GLU A 534 16.60 -18.87 -7.39
CA GLU A 534 17.10 -17.54 -7.75
C GLU A 534 16.19 -16.41 -7.23
N ASP A 535 14.87 -16.60 -7.17
CA ASP A 535 13.94 -15.59 -6.63
C ASP A 535 14.12 -15.42 -5.13
N LEU A 536 14.38 -16.52 -4.41
CA LEU A 536 14.74 -16.48 -2.99
C LEU A 536 16.12 -15.83 -2.80
N HIS A 537 17.06 -16.07 -3.72
CA HIS A 537 18.38 -15.47 -3.71
C HIS A 537 18.28 -13.95 -3.91
N HIS A 538 17.49 -13.49 -4.88
CA HIS A 538 17.20 -12.08 -5.11
C HIS A 538 16.52 -11.43 -3.90
N LEU A 539 15.54 -12.10 -3.29
CA LEU A 539 14.85 -11.60 -2.09
C LEU A 539 15.77 -11.48 -0.87
N ARG A 540 16.83 -12.29 -0.79
CA ARG A 540 17.84 -12.26 0.29
C ARG A 540 18.98 -11.27 0.03
N HIS A 541 19.35 -11.05 -1.23
CA HIS A 541 20.53 -10.25 -1.62
C HIS A 541 20.18 -8.83 -2.07
N ASP A 542 18.89 -8.47 -2.10
CA ASP A 542 18.43 -7.09 -2.26
C ASP A 542 18.99 -6.23 -1.12
N GLY A 543 20.09 -5.52 -1.40
CA GLY A 543 20.89 -4.84 -0.39
C GLY A 543 20.10 -3.77 0.37
N GLU A 544 20.34 -3.69 1.68
CA GLU A 544 19.72 -2.68 2.55
C GLU A 544 20.15 -1.27 2.13
N LEU A 545 19.17 -0.49 1.65
CA LEU A 545 19.34 0.95 1.54
C LEU A 545 19.05 1.55 2.90
N ARG A 546 20.14 1.99 3.53
CA ARG A 546 20.24 2.79 4.77
C ARG A 546 19.06 2.65 5.73
N ALA A 547 19.16 1.72 6.70
CA ALA A 547 18.34 1.81 7.91
C ALA A 547 18.41 3.24 8.48
N ALA A 548 17.27 3.82 8.89
CA ALA A 548 17.22 5.15 9.49
C ALA A 548 18.32 5.26 10.54
N LYS A 549 19.34 6.09 10.29
CA LYS A 549 20.58 6.11 11.08
C LYS A 549 20.23 6.55 12.50
N VAL A 550 20.08 5.58 13.40
CA VAL A 550 19.74 5.85 14.80
C VAL A 550 20.89 6.63 15.41
N GLN A 551 20.63 7.91 15.69
CA GLN A 551 21.62 8.80 16.26
C GLN A 551 21.94 8.35 17.69
N GLY A 552 23.14 7.83 17.93
CA GLY A 552 23.51 7.24 19.23
C GLY A 552 23.33 8.18 20.43
N HIS A 553 23.54 9.49 20.22
CA HIS A 553 23.37 10.53 21.24
C HIS A 553 21.90 10.79 21.61
N MET A 554 20.95 10.46 20.73
CA MET A 554 19.52 10.69 20.94
C MET A 554 18.89 9.69 21.92
N LYS A 555 19.58 8.59 22.24
CA LYS A 555 19.11 7.58 23.20
C LYS A 555 19.17 8.07 24.65
N HIS A 556 20.08 8.97 25.00
CA HIS A 556 20.22 9.49 26.36
C HIS A 556 19.58 10.88 26.47
N VAL A 557 18.95 11.19 27.60
CA VAL A 557 18.45 12.56 27.86
C VAL A 557 19.52 13.31 28.65
N PRO A 558 20.11 14.38 28.10
CA PRO A 558 21.07 15.18 28.84
C PRO A 558 20.51 15.69 30.17
N SER A 559 21.35 15.73 31.20
CA SER A 559 20.96 16.11 32.56
C SER A 559 20.40 17.54 32.66
N TYR A 560 20.81 18.46 31.78
CA TYR A 560 20.30 19.83 31.72
C TYR A 560 18.87 19.95 31.16
N LEU A 561 18.38 18.92 30.45
CA LEU A 561 16.98 18.83 30.01
C LEU A 561 16.07 18.20 31.07
N MET A 562 16.66 17.65 32.14
CA MET A 562 15.93 17.09 33.25
C MET A 562 15.69 18.21 34.28
N PRO A 563 14.45 18.43 34.75
CA PRO A 563 14.17 19.37 35.84
C PRO A 563 14.99 19.06 37.10
N SER A 564 15.20 20.08 37.92
CA SER A 564 15.95 19.99 39.18
C SER A 564 15.35 18.91 40.08
N GLY A 565 16.03 17.75 40.17
CA GLY A 565 15.58 16.54 40.88
C GLY A 565 15.44 15.27 40.03
N GLY A 566 15.77 15.34 38.72
CA GLY A 566 15.87 14.17 37.83
C GLY A 566 14.52 13.57 37.43
N GLU A 567 14.49 12.28 37.02
CA GLU A 567 13.26 11.57 36.59
C GLU A 567 12.10 11.65 37.62
N LYS A 568 12.42 11.86 38.91
CA LYS A 568 11.45 11.91 40.01
C LYS A 568 10.82 13.30 40.23
N ALA A 569 11.41 14.38 39.71
CA ALA A 569 10.86 15.73 39.81
C ALA A 569 9.76 15.97 38.75
N ILE A 570 9.98 15.49 37.53
CA ILE A 570 9.00 15.55 36.42
C ILE A 570 7.69 14.88 36.80
N THR A 571 7.74 13.72 37.44
CA THR A 571 6.54 12.99 37.87
C THR A 571 5.79 13.67 39.03
N ARG A 572 6.32 14.75 39.62
CA ARG A 572 5.58 15.59 40.58
C ARG A 572 4.94 16.81 39.91
N ASP A 573 5.64 17.46 38.98
CA ASP A 573 5.25 18.77 38.42
C ASP A 573 4.51 18.67 37.06
N LEU A 574 4.81 17.67 36.24
CA LEU A 574 3.96 17.26 35.11
C LEU A 574 3.00 16.21 35.64
N GLY A 575 1.79 16.64 36.01
CA GLY A 575 0.76 15.83 36.68
C GLY A 575 0.90 14.32 36.44
N PHE A 576 1.30 13.58 37.47
CA PHE A 576 1.33 12.13 37.41
C PHE A 576 -0.09 11.62 37.20
N VAL A 577 -0.36 11.01 36.05
CA VAL A 577 -1.64 10.30 35.83
C VAL A 577 -1.55 8.95 36.53
N GLY A 578 -1.83 8.99 37.83
CA GLY A 578 -1.68 7.85 38.71
C GLY A 578 -2.71 6.77 38.46
N VAL A 579 -2.31 5.70 37.79
CA VAL A 579 -2.91 4.38 37.97
C VAL A 579 -2.50 3.88 39.35
N ARG A 580 -3.47 3.49 40.20
CA ARG A 580 -3.21 2.94 41.53
C ARG A 580 -2.12 1.87 41.46
N LYS A 581 -1.19 1.90 42.44
CA LYS A 581 -0.14 0.89 42.62
C LYS A 581 -0.79 -0.47 42.88
N GLU A 582 -0.53 -1.45 42.02
CA GLU A 582 -0.48 -2.85 42.46
C GLU A 582 0.95 -3.22 42.85
N SER A 583 1.02 -3.97 43.95
CA SER A 583 2.19 -4.37 44.71
C SER A 583 3.13 -5.32 43.96
N GLU A 584 4.43 -5.03 44.09
CA GLU A 584 5.52 -5.99 44.26
C GLU A 584 5.75 -7.10 43.21
N ASN A 585 6.53 -6.76 42.18
CA ASN A 585 7.28 -7.78 41.43
C ASN A 585 8.59 -8.15 42.15
N ARG A 586 8.46 -9.00 43.18
CA ARG A 586 9.51 -9.52 44.08
C ARG A 586 10.71 -10.15 43.34
N ILE A 587 10.49 -10.62 42.10
CA ILE A 587 11.49 -11.30 41.26
C ILE A 587 12.58 -10.34 40.73
N ARG A 588 12.24 -9.07 40.47
CA ARG A 588 13.21 -8.10 39.93
C ARG A 588 14.19 -7.60 40.99
N LYS A 589 13.73 -7.50 42.26
CA LYS A 589 14.58 -7.17 43.41
C LYS A 589 15.51 -8.34 43.77
N ALA A 590 15.05 -9.59 43.65
CA ALA A 590 15.88 -10.77 43.87
C ALA A 590 17.05 -10.87 42.87
N ARG A 591 16.81 -10.55 41.59
CA ARG A 591 17.86 -10.54 40.55
C ARG A 591 18.86 -9.39 40.72
N ALA A 592 18.42 -8.23 41.21
CA ALA A 592 19.30 -7.10 41.49
C ALA A 592 20.17 -7.35 42.75
N ALA A 593 19.59 -7.95 43.80
CA ALA A 593 20.32 -8.30 45.01
C ALA A 593 21.39 -9.38 44.76
N ASN A 594 21.11 -10.35 43.88
CA ASN A 594 22.08 -11.40 43.54
C ASN A 594 23.24 -10.87 42.65
N LYS A 595 23.03 -9.79 41.91
CA LYS A 595 24.08 -9.15 41.10
C LYS A 595 25.01 -8.26 41.93
N ALA A 596 24.53 -7.76 43.08
CA ALA A 596 25.29 -6.91 43.99
C ALA A 596 26.13 -7.68 45.03
N LYS A 597 25.86 -8.97 45.27
CA LYS A 597 26.58 -9.80 46.25
C LYS A 597 27.85 -10.49 45.71
N GLY A 598 28.21 -10.30 44.43
CA GLY A 598 29.29 -11.05 43.78
C GLY A 598 30.63 -10.32 43.61
N ARG A 599 30.84 -9.13 44.21
CA ARG A 599 32.11 -8.39 44.09
C ARG A 599 32.58 -7.85 45.43
N GLY A 600 33.37 -8.65 46.12
CA GLY A 600 34.10 -8.28 47.34
C GLY A 600 35.15 -9.33 47.73
N ALA A 601 36.40 -9.07 47.34
CA ALA A 601 37.67 -9.50 47.92
C ALA A 601 38.19 -10.96 47.81
N PHE A 602 39.51 -11.02 47.59
CA PHE A 602 40.46 -12.17 47.53
C PHE A 602 40.42 -13.01 46.24
N GLY A 603 41.51 -13.28 45.50
CA GLY A 603 42.94 -13.09 45.75
C GLY A 603 43.71 -14.30 45.20
N SER A 604 44.44 -14.10 44.10
CA SER A 604 45.56 -14.93 43.58
C SER A 604 45.31 -16.16 42.66
N ARG A 605 46.15 -16.18 41.61
CA ARG A 605 46.65 -17.30 40.76
C ARG A 605 45.68 -18.14 39.91
N ALA A 606 45.63 -17.83 38.61
CA ALA A 606 46.00 -18.76 37.52
C ALA A 606 46.10 -18.03 36.18
N LYS A 607 47.24 -18.19 35.50
CA LYS A 607 47.53 -17.76 34.11
C LYS A 607 47.28 -18.94 33.17
N LYS A 608 46.52 -18.73 32.08
CA LYS A 608 46.50 -19.45 30.77
C LYS A 608 45.11 -19.26 30.15
N HIS A 609 44.88 -19.15 28.85
CA HIS A 609 45.70 -19.13 27.64
C HIS A 609 44.73 -18.62 26.56
N ASP A 610 45.16 -17.69 25.72
CA ASP A 610 44.41 -17.21 24.55
C ASP A 610 44.69 -18.18 23.38
N PRO A 611 43.71 -18.95 22.88
CA PRO A 611 43.90 -19.79 21.72
C PRO A 611 43.43 -19.04 20.47
N LEU A 612 44.33 -18.95 19.49
CA LEU A 612 44.12 -18.48 18.10
C LEU A 612 44.65 -17.08 17.79
N LYS A 613 45.94 -16.84 18.07
CA LYS A 613 46.81 -16.15 17.09
C LYS A 613 48.19 -16.80 16.99
N SER A 614 48.67 -16.86 15.75
CA SER A 614 49.98 -17.30 15.22
C SER A 614 50.21 -18.82 15.10
N PHE A 615 50.34 -19.31 13.87
CA PHE A 615 51.64 -19.57 13.24
C PHE A 615 51.50 -19.79 11.71
N ARG A 616 52.51 -19.29 10.98
CA ARG A 616 52.79 -19.46 9.53
C ARG A 616 53.56 -20.77 9.30
N ALA A 617 53.51 -21.35 8.09
CA ALA A 617 54.69 -21.79 7.30
C ALA A 617 54.31 -22.42 5.94
N ARG A 618 55.32 -22.54 5.06
CA ARG A 618 55.34 -22.63 3.59
C ARG A 618 55.57 -24.06 3.02
N THR A 619 55.04 -24.30 1.81
CA THR A 619 55.51 -25.07 0.61
C THR A 619 56.33 -26.38 0.71
N LYS A 620 55.93 -27.43 -0.03
CA LYS A 620 56.67 -28.00 -1.20
C LYS A 620 55.92 -29.15 -1.93
N ASN A 621 55.86 -29.02 -3.26
CA ASN A 621 55.90 -30.00 -4.38
C ASN A 621 55.34 -31.44 -4.27
N GLY A 622 54.60 -31.85 -5.32
CA GLY A 622 54.41 -33.27 -5.68
C GLY A 622 53.37 -33.59 -6.77
N LYS A 623 53.69 -33.29 -8.04
CA LYS A 623 53.38 -34.00 -9.30
C LYS A 623 52.31 -35.13 -9.39
N TYR A 624 51.59 -35.12 -10.54
CA TYR A 624 51.40 -36.19 -11.58
C TYR A 624 49.96 -36.68 -11.95
N TYR A 625 49.79 -36.86 -13.29
CA TYR A 625 48.78 -37.57 -14.15
C TYR A 625 47.32 -37.05 -14.13
N SER A 626 46.69 -36.53 -15.20
CA SER A 626 46.54 -36.85 -16.64
C SER A 626 45.57 -38.00 -16.96
N SER A 627 44.84 -37.82 -18.09
CA SER A 627 44.12 -38.81 -18.90
C SER A 627 42.69 -39.13 -18.42
N THR A 628 41.65 -39.37 -19.22
CA THR A 628 41.25 -39.15 -20.63
C THR A 628 39.84 -39.76 -20.74
N GLN A 629 39.01 -39.21 -21.64
CA GLN A 629 37.93 -39.91 -22.39
C GLN A 629 36.78 -40.51 -21.55
N LYS A 630 35.59 -40.81 -22.04
CA LYS A 630 34.76 -40.60 -23.24
C LYS A 630 33.39 -41.09 -22.73
N ASP A 631 32.28 -40.55 -23.24
CA ASP A 631 31.32 -41.37 -23.96
C ASP A 631 30.24 -40.48 -24.58
N LYS A 632 30.11 -40.68 -25.89
CA LYS A 632 28.99 -40.30 -26.73
C LYS A 632 27.91 -41.37 -26.51
N ASP A 633 26.65 -41.01 -26.72
CA ASP A 633 25.87 -41.65 -27.78
C ASP A 633 24.65 -40.78 -28.12
N LEU A 634 24.51 -40.58 -29.43
CA LEU A 634 23.47 -39.86 -30.15
C LEU A 634 23.09 -40.81 -31.28
N ASP A 635 21.87 -41.34 -31.23
CA ASP A 635 21.29 -42.08 -32.34
C ASP A 635 20.57 -41.13 -33.29
N VAL A 636 20.83 -41.38 -34.58
CA VAL A 636 20.31 -40.70 -35.76
C VAL A 636 19.19 -41.56 -36.34
N LEU A 637 18.05 -40.96 -36.71
CA LEU A 637 17.25 -41.47 -37.82
C LEU A 637 16.70 -40.34 -38.71
N ASP A 638 17.12 -40.51 -39.95
CA ASP A 638 16.88 -39.96 -41.29
C ASP A 638 15.49 -39.42 -41.74
N ASN A 639 15.60 -38.75 -42.89
CA ASN A 639 14.73 -37.98 -43.79
C ASN A 639 13.27 -38.40 -44.09
N GLY A 640 12.46 -37.39 -44.48
CA GLY A 640 11.21 -37.49 -45.25
C GLY A 640 10.82 -36.16 -45.93
N GLN A 641 10.38 -36.23 -47.18
CA GLN A 641 10.37 -35.21 -48.25
C GLN A 641 9.24 -34.15 -48.28
N LEU A 642 9.55 -33.07 -49.02
CA LEU A 642 8.77 -32.03 -49.76
C LEU A 642 7.23 -31.96 -49.68
N GLY A 643 6.77 -30.69 -49.63
CA GLY A 643 5.51 -30.24 -50.22
C GLY A 643 5.48 -28.70 -50.32
N ASP A 644 5.59 -28.18 -51.55
CA ASP A 644 5.31 -26.78 -51.90
C ASP A 644 3.81 -26.48 -51.71
N LEU A 645 3.49 -25.35 -51.06
CA LEU A 645 2.23 -24.62 -51.24
C LEU A 645 2.52 -23.13 -51.09
N ASP A 646 2.19 -22.41 -52.16
CA ASP A 646 2.21 -20.95 -52.28
C ASP A 646 1.22 -20.26 -51.33
N ASP A 647 1.60 -19.01 -51.07
CA ASP A 647 0.79 -17.79 -50.89
C ASP A 647 0.33 -17.29 -49.51
N ASP A 648 0.50 -15.97 -49.39
CA ASP A 648 0.03 -15.03 -48.36
C ASP A 648 0.69 -15.05 -46.96
N SER A 649 2.00 -14.79 -46.93
CA SER A 649 2.63 -14.25 -45.71
C SER A 649 2.44 -12.72 -45.64
N ALA A 650 1.54 -12.28 -44.76
CA ALA A 650 1.34 -10.90 -44.38
C ALA A 650 2.68 -10.27 -43.94
N THR A 651 3.23 -9.42 -44.81
CA THR A 651 4.47 -8.69 -44.54
C THR A 651 4.11 -7.46 -43.70
N VAL A 652 4.23 -7.57 -42.38
CA VAL A 652 3.92 -6.46 -41.47
C VAL A 652 5.12 -5.54 -41.30
N THR A 653 4.98 -4.33 -41.85
CA THR A 653 5.90 -3.20 -41.84
C THR A 653 5.84 -2.44 -40.50
N VAL A 654 6.99 -2.14 -39.85
CA VAL A 654 7.05 -1.20 -38.70
C VAL A 654 7.26 0.23 -39.24
N THR A 655 6.40 1.18 -38.84
CA THR A 655 6.24 2.52 -39.44
C THR A 655 6.66 3.65 -38.47
N GLU A 656 6.70 4.93 -38.94
CA GLU A 656 6.90 6.18 -38.15
C GLU A 656 6.16 6.14 -36.79
N ARG A 657 4.96 5.55 -36.80
CA ARG A 657 4.10 5.31 -35.62
C ARG A 657 4.78 4.59 -34.46
N GLY A 658 5.75 3.72 -34.73
CA GLY A 658 6.42 2.98 -33.69
C GLY A 658 7.38 3.83 -32.87
N ILE A 659 8.06 4.78 -33.52
CA ILE A 659 8.91 5.75 -32.84
C ILE A 659 8.06 6.83 -32.18
N GLU A 660 6.95 7.22 -32.81
CA GLU A 660 5.94 8.11 -32.20
C GLU A 660 5.41 7.54 -30.89
N ALA A 661 5.02 6.26 -30.85
CA ALA A 661 4.52 5.61 -29.65
C ALA A 661 5.54 5.63 -28.50
N LEU A 662 6.84 5.54 -28.81
CA LEU A 662 7.90 5.61 -27.80
C LEU A 662 8.06 7.03 -27.27
N ILE A 663 8.19 8.02 -28.16
CA ILE A 663 8.41 9.40 -27.75
C ILE A 663 7.16 9.94 -27.02
N ALA A 664 5.96 9.53 -27.45
CA ALA A 664 4.71 9.95 -26.85
C ALA A 664 4.42 9.30 -25.50
N SER A 665 5.02 8.14 -25.18
CA SER A 665 4.74 7.44 -23.93
C SER A 665 5.34 8.18 -22.73
N THR A 666 4.48 8.54 -21.78
CA THR A 666 4.73 9.34 -20.56
C THR A 666 5.85 8.81 -19.64
N PHE A 667 6.40 7.64 -19.95
CA PHE A 667 7.26 6.85 -19.05
C PHE A 667 8.45 6.17 -19.73
N SER A 668 8.79 6.51 -20.97
CA SER A 668 9.75 5.70 -21.72
C SER A 668 11.20 6.03 -21.44
N GLU A 669 11.80 5.19 -20.61
CA GLU A 669 13.23 4.91 -20.61
C GLU A 669 13.44 3.69 -21.55
N PHE A 670 13.35 3.86 -22.87
CA PHE A 670 13.56 2.76 -23.83
C PHE A 670 14.77 3.00 -24.74
N LEU A 671 15.54 1.95 -25.01
CA LEU A 671 16.58 1.90 -26.02
C LEU A 671 16.11 1.11 -27.22
N LEU A 672 16.27 1.64 -28.43
CA LEU A 672 16.09 0.85 -29.65
C LEU A 672 17.44 0.34 -30.16
N LEU A 673 17.52 -0.95 -30.47
CA LEU A 673 18.68 -1.58 -31.12
C LEU A 673 18.25 -2.21 -32.45
N THR A 674 18.96 -1.91 -33.55
CA THR A 674 18.48 -2.25 -34.91
C THR A 674 19.55 -2.89 -35.82
N PRO A 675 19.29 -4.01 -36.53
CA PRO A 675 20.15 -4.69 -37.48
C PRO A 675 19.76 -4.33 -38.92
N GLY A 676 20.72 -4.50 -39.83
CA GLY A 676 20.63 -4.04 -41.22
C GLY A 676 19.59 -4.72 -42.14
N PHE A 677 19.36 -4.02 -43.26
CA PHE A 677 18.41 -4.12 -44.40
C PHE A 677 17.69 -5.43 -44.82
N MET A 678 16.41 -5.28 -45.27
CA MET A 678 15.71 -6.11 -46.28
C MET A 678 14.80 -5.25 -47.21
N LYS A 679 14.65 -5.64 -48.48
CA LYS A 679 13.86 -4.96 -49.56
C LYS A 679 12.34 -5.23 -49.45
N PHE A 680 11.50 -4.32 -49.97
CA PHE A 680 10.03 -4.45 -49.99
C PHE A 680 9.38 -4.16 -51.36
N GLY A 681 8.24 -4.82 -51.60
CA GLY A 681 7.26 -4.55 -52.66
C GLY A 681 6.17 -3.56 -52.22
N ASN A 682 5.49 -2.98 -53.20
CA ASN A 682 4.55 -1.86 -53.08
C ASN A 682 3.21 -2.29 -52.47
N ASP A 683 2.82 -1.75 -51.32
CA ASP A 683 1.41 -1.49 -50.98
C ASP A 683 1.31 -0.64 -49.70
N LEU A 684 0.94 0.64 -49.84
CA LEU A 684 0.29 1.48 -48.81
C LEU A 684 -0.12 2.82 -49.43
N ASN A 685 -1.43 3.13 -49.37
CA ASN A 685 -2.04 4.36 -49.85
C ASN A 685 -1.63 5.58 -49.00
N TYR A 686 -0.64 6.34 -49.46
CA TYR A 686 -0.42 7.75 -49.11
C TYR A 686 -0.61 8.61 -50.38
N PRO A 687 -0.87 9.93 -50.25
CA PRO A 687 -1.04 10.81 -51.40
C PRO A 687 0.15 10.65 -52.35
N LYS A 688 -0.16 10.28 -53.60
CA LYS A 688 0.80 10.01 -54.67
C LYS A 688 1.64 11.26 -54.92
N GLY A 689 2.82 11.31 -54.31
CA GLY A 689 3.75 12.42 -54.48
C GLY A 689 4.98 12.39 -53.56
N LEU A 690 4.92 11.74 -52.39
CA LEU A 690 5.99 11.86 -51.38
C LEU A 690 7.07 10.76 -51.38
N PHE A 691 6.89 9.65 -52.10
CA PHE A 691 7.87 8.56 -52.09
C PHE A 691 8.15 8.08 -53.50
N ASN A 692 8.92 8.88 -54.25
CA ASN A 692 9.51 8.44 -55.50
C ASN A 692 11.01 8.29 -55.29
N ARG A 693 11.47 7.03 -55.31
CA ARG A 693 12.83 6.47 -55.07
C ARG A 693 12.93 5.78 -53.71
N GLY A 694 13.01 4.46 -53.79
CA GLY A 694 13.07 3.54 -52.65
C GLY A 694 14.30 3.72 -51.75
N LYS A 695 14.30 2.89 -50.70
CA LYS A 695 14.96 3.05 -49.36
C LYS A 695 13.94 3.78 -48.48
N TRP A 696 13.34 3.16 -47.46
CA TRP A 696 13.95 2.60 -46.26
C TRP A 696 12.96 1.66 -45.56
N LEU A 697 13.41 0.49 -45.10
CA LEU A 697 12.69 -0.30 -44.09
C LEU A 697 13.72 -1.01 -43.20
N HIS A 698 13.73 -0.65 -41.92
CA HIS A 698 14.59 -1.25 -40.89
C HIS A 698 13.78 -2.28 -40.11
N ARG A 699 14.31 -3.49 -39.91
CA ARG A 699 13.83 -4.38 -38.83
C ARG A 699 14.29 -3.78 -37.49
N LEU A 700 13.41 -3.76 -36.49
CA LEU A 700 13.70 -3.25 -35.15
C LEU A 700 13.63 -4.38 -34.09
N PRO A 701 14.65 -5.24 -33.93
CA PRO A 701 14.63 -6.41 -33.05
C PRO A 701 14.53 -6.07 -31.58
N TYR A 702 14.89 -4.87 -31.11
CA TYR A 702 15.16 -4.71 -29.67
C TYR A 702 14.71 -3.41 -29.03
N PHE A 703 14.12 -3.59 -27.85
CA PHE A 703 13.76 -2.58 -26.88
C PHE A 703 14.39 -2.90 -25.53
N VAL A 704 15.26 -2.04 -25.03
CA VAL A 704 15.75 -2.15 -23.65
C VAL A 704 14.97 -1.16 -22.80
N ARG A 705 14.20 -1.65 -21.84
CA ARG A 705 13.46 -0.82 -20.90
C ARG A 705 14.27 -0.61 -19.63
N PHE A 706 14.41 0.64 -19.24
CA PHE A 706 15.09 1.07 -18.03
C PHE A 706 14.08 1.38 -16.91
N ASP A 707 14.48 1.24 -15.65
CA ASP A 707 13.75 1.81 -14.50
C ASP A 707 14.73 2.60 -13.61
N GLN A 708 14.50 3.90 -13.45
CA GLN A 708 15.22 4.78 -12.50
C GLN A 708 15.04 4.39 -11.02
N ARG A 709 14.10 3.49 -10.67
CA ARG A 709 13.70 3.26 -9.28
C ARG A 709 14.00 1.85 -8.82
N ARG A 710 14.89 1.75 -7.82
CA ARG A 710 15.22 0.53 -7.08
C ARG A 710 13.99 -0.27 -6.66
N ILE A 711 14.08 -1.57 -6.91
CA ILE A 711 12.98 -2.50 -7.17
C ILE A 711 12.14 -2.79 -5.91
N SER A 712 10.82 -2.71 -6.07
CA SER A 712 9.84 -3.44 -5.24
C SER A 712 9.20 -4.53 -6.10
N SER A 713 9.00 -5.75 -5.58
CA SER A 713 8.51 -6.93 -6.31
C SER A 713 7.19 -6.72 -7.08
N ASN A 714 6.32 -5.81 -6.64
CA ASN A 714 5.06 -5.48 -7.35
C ASN A 714 5.25 -4.80 -8.71
N ARG A 715 6.44 -4.31 -9.06
CA ARG A 715 6.68 -3.66 -10.36
C ARG A 715 7.13 -4.61 -11.45
N HIS A 716 7.62 -5.81 -11.15
CA HIS A 716 7.95 -6.78 -12.20
C HIS A 716 6.70 -7.21 -12.99
N SER A 717 5.54 -7.27 -12.33
CA SER A 717 4.24 -7.49 -12.98
C SER A 717 3.78 -6.27 -13.78
N GLU A 718 3.90 -5.04 -13.24
CA GLU A 718 3.62 -3.80 -13.99
C GLU A 718 4.56 -3.64 -15.21
N ILE A 719 5.80 -4.11 -15.12
CA ILE A 719 6.79 -4.04 -16.19
C ILE A 719 6.44 -5.01 -17.33
N LYS A 720 6.14 -6.28 -17.01
CA LYS A 720 5.58 -7.24 -17.99
C LYS A 720 4.29 -6.72 -18.61
N MET A 721 3.45 -6.04 -17.81
CA MET A 721 2.20 -5.46 -18.26
C MET A 721 2.41 -4.34 -19.30
N LYS A 722 3.34 -3.38 -19.12
CA LYS A 722 3.52 -2.33 -20.16
C LYS A 722 4.21 -2.81 -21.44
N SER A 723 5.16 -3.74 -21.38
CA SER A 723 5.71 -4.34 -22.60
C SER A 723 4.61 -5.09 -23.36
N GLN A 724 3.71 -5.75 -22.63
CA GLN A 724 2.53 -6.40 -23.21
C GLN A 724 1.55 -5.37 -23.77
N GLU A 725 1.28 -4.26 -23.07
CA GLU A 725 0.43 -3.16 -23.57
C GLU A 725 0.94 -2.61 -24.92
N ILE A 726 2.26 -2.43 -25.10
CA ILE A 726 2.83 -2.00 -26.40
C ILE A 726 2.62 -3.07 -27.48
N LEU A 727 2.85 -4.35 -27.14
CA LEU A 727 2.61 -5.46 -28.07
C LEU A 727 1.13 -5.69 -28.38
N ASP A 728 0.22 -5.28 -27.51
CA ASP A 728 -1.21 -5.39 -27.73
C ASP A 728 -1.72 -4.27 -28.65
N VAL A 729 -1.13 -3.07 -28.56
CA VAL A 729 -1.37 -1.98 -29.52
C VAL A 729 -0.73 -2.30 -30.88
N HIS A 730 0.39 -3.02 -30.89
CA HIS A 730 1.09 -3.42 -32.11
C HIS A 730 1.35 -4.94 -32.18
N PRO A 731 0.32 -5.78 -32.43
CA PRO A 731 0.43 -7.24 -32.41
C PRO A 731 1.49 -7.81 -33.36
N GLY A 732 1.68 -7.18 -34.53
CA GLY A 732 2.69 -7.57 -35.50
C GLY A 732 4.14 -7.32 -35.07
N TRP A 733 4.37 -6.72 -33.90
CA TRP A 733 5.70 -6.52 -33.35
C TRP A 733 6.20 -7.71 -32.52
N ARG A 734 5.35 -8.69 -32.16
CA ARG A 734 5.73 -9.78 -31.26
C ARG A 734 6.93 -10.60 -31.74
N ASP A 735 7.06 -10.77 -33.06
CA ASP A 735 8.14 -11.52 -33.69
C ASP A 735 9.28 -10.63 -34.18
N ILE A 736 9.12 -9.31 -34.06
CA ILE A 736 10.06 -8.31 -34.57
C ILE A 736 10.69 -7.52 -33.42
N VAL A 737 10.11 -7.48 -32.22
CA VAL A 737 10.52 -6.64 -31.09
C VAL A 737 10.72 -7.50 -29.84
N ARG A 738 11.89 -7.39 -29.23
CA ARG A 738 12.22 -8.03 -27.96
C ARG A 738 12.45 -6.99 -26.86
N PHE A 739 11.76 -7.15 -25.74
CA PHE A 739 11.93 -6.30 -24.55
C PHE A 739 12.95 -6.91 -23.58
N VAL A 740 13.92 -6.10 -23.14
CA VAL A 740 14.89 -6.46 -22.10
C VAL A 740 14.80 -5.47 -20.95
N TYR A 741 14.78 -5.99 -19.73
CA TYR A 741 14.69 -5.18 -18.52
C TYR A 741 16.07 -4.92 -17.93
N VAL A 742 16.43 -3.65 -17.72
CA VAL A 742 17.65 -3.23 -17.03
C VAL A 742 17.27 -2.69 -15.64
N PRO A 743 17.57 -3.42 -14.55
CA PRO A 743 17.00 -3.12 -13.23
C PRO A 743 17.52 -1.86 -12.54
N ASP A 744 18.77 -1.47 -12.81
CA ASP A 744 19.35 -0.21 -12.38
C ASP A 744 20.40 0.21 -13.41
N TYR A 745 20.00 1.10 -14.30
CA TYR A 745 20.81 1.49 -15.44
C TYR A 745 21.94 2.47 -15.06
N THR A 746 21.95 2.96 -13.81
CA THR A 746 23.00 3.87 -13.30
C THR A 746 24.26 3.11 -12.85
N VAL A 747 24.18 1.78 -12.78
CA VAL A 747 25.30 0.90 -12.44
C VAL A 747 26.21 0.73 -13.66
N PRO A 748 27.55 0.79 -13.48
CA PRO A 748 28.49 0.48 -14.56
C PRO A 748 28.24 -0.92 -15.15
N GLY A 749 28.15 -1.01 -16.48
CA GLY A 749 27.92 -2.27 -17.19
C GLY A 749 26.48 -2.77 -17.17
N ALA A 750 25.52 -1.94 -16.73
CA ALA A 750 24.11 -2.31 -16.65
C ALA A 750 23.50 -2.75 -18.00
N PHE A 751 24.08 -2.32 -19.12
CA PHE A 751 23.59 -2.65 -20.46
C PHE A 751 24.40 -3.77 -21.14
N ASP A 752 25.49 -4.24 -20.52
CA ASP A 752 26.43 -5.17 -21.16
C ASP A 752 25.74 -6.42 -21.66
N GLU A 753 24.91 -7.05 -20.82
CA GLU A 753 24.21 -8.28 -21.20
C GLU A 753 23.15 -8.04 -22.28
N ALA A 754 22.48 -6.88 -22.26
CA ALA A 754 21.50 -6.51 -23.29
C ALA A 754 22.18 -6.30 -24.66
N ILE A 755 23.37 -5.68 -24.68
CA ILE A 755 24.13 -5.44 -25.91
C ILE A 755 24.78 -6.74 -26.41
N LYS A 756 25.39 -7.55 -25.53
CA LYS A 756 26.06 -8.82 -25.92
C LYS A 756 25.12 -9.86 -26.51
N GLN A 757 23.86 -9.88 -26.07
CA GLN A 757 22.87 -10.82 -26.57
C GLN A 757 22.45 -10.50 -28.02
N GLU A 758 22.72 -9.29 -28.51
CA GLU A 758 22.33 -8.86 -29.85
C GLU A 758 23.46 -8.97 -30.87
N LYS A 759 23.26 -9.87 -31.82
CA LYS A 759 24.17 -10.04 -32.97
C LYS A 759 23.72 -9.13 -34.12
N GLY A 760 24.63 -8.31 -34.64
CA GLY A 760 24.39 -7.50 -35.86
C GLY A 760 23.81 -6.09 -35.63
N LEU A 761 23.98 -5.54 -34.43
CA LEU A 761 23.53 -4.20 -34.06
C LEU A 761 24.15 -3.08 -34.92
N SER A 762 23.35 -2.35 -35.68
CA SER A 762 23.77 -1.27 -36.59
C SER A 762 23.50 0.12 -36.03
N TYR A 763 22.40 0.33 -35.32
CA TYR A 763 22.04 1.65 -34.78
C TYR A 763 21.48 1.57 -33.36
N ILE A 764 21.71 2.64 -32.58
CA ILE A 764 21.19 2.84 -31.23
C ILE A 764 20.28 4.06 -31.22
N ILE A 765 19.07 3.96 -30.65
CA ILE A 765 18.24 5.13 -30.33
C ILE A 765 18.05 5.23 -28.82
N HIS A 766 18.66 6.25 -28.22
CA HIS A 766 18.45 6.61 -26.82
C HIS A 766 17.27 7.56 -26.70
N THR A 767 16.22 7.14 -25.98
CA THR A 767 15.10 8.02 -25.64
C THR A 767 15.37 8.81 -24.36
N ALA A 768 14.85 10.04 -24.28
CA ALA A 768 15.11 10.96 -23.18
C ALA A 768 14.40 10.53 -21.89
N SER A 769 15.04 10.76 -20.74
CA SER A 769 14.38 10.68 -19.44
C SER A 769 13.20 11.67 -19.34
N PRO A 770 12.06 11.26 -18.71
CA PRO A 770 10.88 12.10 -18.59
C PRO A 770 11.14 13.34 -17.71
N VAL A 771 10.35 14.39 -17.93
CA VAL A 771 10.35 15.59 -17.07
C VAL A 771 9.68 15.24 -15.74
N THR A 772 10.44 15.22 -14.65
CA THR A 772 9.92 14.98 -13.29
C THR A 772 9.90 16.28 -12.48
N VAL A 773 8.71 16.70 -12.05
CA VAL A 773 8.51 17.91 -11.23
C VAL A 773 8.49 17.63 -9.72
N ASP A 774 8.28 16.37 -9.31
CA ASP A 774 8.30 15.92 -7.90
C ASP A 774 9.68 15.31 -7.55
N VAL A 775 10.68 16.15 -7.31
CA VAL A 775 12.05 15.73 -7.00
C VAL A 775 12.52 16.33 -5.68
N GLU A 776 12.85 15.47 -4.70
CA GLU A 776 13.32 15.91 -3.36
C GLU A 776 14.85 16.06 -3.29
N ASP A 777 15.61 15.29 -4.09
CA ASP A 777 17.07 15.34 -4.19
C ASP A 777 17.46 15.48 -5.67
N ILE A 778 17.58 16.73 -6.13
CA ILE A 778 17.86 17.07 -7.54
C ILE A 778 19.13 16.37 -8.04
N GLN A 779 20.17 16.30 -7.21
CA GLN A 779 21.42 15.66 -7.60
C GLN A 779 21.20 14.16 -7.82
N LYS A 780 20.66 13.44 -6.85
CA LYS A 780 20.60 11.97 -6.91
C LYS A 780 19.45 11.42 -7.75
N GLN A 781 18.35 12.16 -7.88
CA GLN A 781 17.14 11.67 -8.53
C GLN A 781 16.98 12.19 -9.96
N LEU A 782 17.72 13.24 -10.35
CA LEU A 782 17.58 13.86 -11.67
C LEU A 782 18.92 13.98 -12.43
N ILE A 783 19.92 14.62 -11.82
CA ILE A 783 21.21 14.89 -12.48
C ILE A 783 22.07 13.62 -12.63
N ASP A 784 22.35 12.94 -11.52
CA ASP A 784 23.19 11.74 -11.50
C ASP A 784 22.66 10.62 -12.42
N PRO A 785 21.36 10.27 -12.40
CA PRO A 785 20.84 9.22 -13.26
C PRO A 785 20.92 9.56 -14.74
N ALA A 786 20.73 10.83 -15.12
CA ALA A 786 20.84 11.25 -16.52
C ALA A 786 22.28 11.07 -17.03
N ILE A 787 23.27 11.57 -16.28
CA ILE A 787 24.68 11.46 -16.66
C ILE A 787 25.14 9.99 -16.67
N LYS A 788 24.88 9.27 -15.59
CA LYS A 788 25.34 7.88 -15.41
C LYS A 788 24.67 6.94 -16.41
N GLY A 789 23.39 7.11 -16.69
CA GLY A 789 22.68 6.29 -17.67
C GLY A 789 23.21 6.47 -19.08
N THR A 790 23.32 7.71 -19.55
CA THR A 790 23.83 8.00 -20.89
C THR A 790 25.28 7.50 -21.06
N THR A 791 26.15 7.77 -20.08
CA THR A 791 27.56 7.34 -20.15
C THR A 791 27.74 5.83 -20.01
N SER A 792 27.00 5.16 -19.12
CA SER A 792 27.04 3.69 -18.98
C SER A 792 26.59 3.01 -20.28
N LEU A 793 25.56 3.54 -20.93
CA LEU A 793 25.07 3.00 -22.20
C LEU A 793 26.09 3.18 -23.33
N LEU A 794 26.63 4.38 -23.50
CA LEU A 794 27.69 4.64 -24.49
C LEU A 794 28.89 3.71 -24.28
N LYS A 795 29.28 3.48 -23.02
CA LYS A 795 30.35 2.57 -22.66
C LYS A 795 30.03 1.12 -23.05
N SER A 796 28.85 0.61 -22.69
CA SER A 796 28.44 -0.75 -23.07
C SER A 796 28.35 -0.95 -24.59
N VAL A 797 27.87 0.05 -25.34
CA VAL A 797 27.85 0.00 -26.81
C VAL A 797 29.27 0.01 -27.38
N HIS A 798 30.15 0.84 -26.85
CA HIS A 798 31.55 0.90 -27.29
C HIS A 798 32.31 -0.40 -27.02
N GLU A 799 32.13 -1.00 -25.83
CA GLU A 799 32.83 -2.22 -25.44
C GLU A 799 32.25 -3.49 -26.07
N HIS A 800 30.92 -3.58 -26.21
CA HIS A 800 30.24 -4.83 -26.59
C HIS A 800 29.44 -4.77 -27.89
N GLY A 801 29.17 -3.58 -28.44
CA GLY A 801 28.33 -3.41 -29.63
C GLY A 801 28.99 -3.89 -30.93
N GLY A 802 30.32 -3.88 -30.99
CA GLY A 802 31.11 -4.31 -32.15
C GLY A 802 31.25 -3.26 -33.27
N PRO A 803 32.06 -3.54 -34.30
CA PRO A 803 32.36 -2.59 -35.39
C PRO A 803 31.18 -2.31 -36.32
N GLN A 804 30.12 -3.10 -36.27
CA GLN A 804 28.93 -2.94 -37.09
C GLN A 804 28.02 -1.79 -36.65
N VAL A 805 28.16 -1.30 -35.42
CA VAL A 805 27.39 -0.16 -34.92
C VAL A 805 27.88 1.08 -35.67
N LYS A 806 27.00 1.70 -36.42
CA LYS A 806 27.30 2.89 -37.23
C LYS A 806 26.96 4.17 -36.49
N ARG A 807 25.79 4.22 -35.82
CA ARG A 807 25.27 5.45 -35.23
C ARG A 807 24.59 5.27 -33.88
N PHE A 808 24.82 6.27 -33.03
CA PHE A 808 24.10 6.48 -31.79
C PHE A 808 23.24 7.75 -31.92
N VAL A 809 21.91 7.61 -31.91
CA VAL A 809 20.98 8.75 -31.91
C VAL A 809 20.58 9.04 -30.46
N LEU A 810 21.04 10.17 -29.93
CA LEU A 810 20.79 10.64 -28.58
C LEU A 810 19.63 11.65 -28.56
N LEU A 811 18.51 11.30 -27.94
CA LEU A 811 17.46 12.26 -27.63
C LEU A 811 17.81 13.04 -26.35
N SER A 812 18.17 14.31 -26.54
CA SER A 812 18.41 15.29 -25.49
C SER A 812 17.19 16.21 -25.36
N SER A 813 17.36 17.52 -25.17
CA SER A 813 16.29 18.52 -25.08
C SER A 813 16.82 19.92 -25.39
N SER A 814 15.98 20.82 -25.88
CA SER A 814 16.29 22.26 -25.98
C SER A 814 16.64 22.88 -24.62
N ALA A 815 16.26 22.24 -23.51
CA ALA A 815 16.73 22.60 -22.17
C ALA A 815 18.27 22.53 -22.00
N ALA A 816 18.99 21.82 -22.87
CA ALA A 816 20.46 21.81 -22.90
C ALA A 816 21.08 22.96 -23.72
N ILE A 817 20.25 23.67 -24.51
CA ILE A 817 20.65 24.77 -25.41
C ILE A 817 20.28 26.11 -24.79
N MET A 818 19.00 26.28 -24.44
CA MET A 818 18.42 27.56 -24.03
C MET A 818 19.00 28.08 -22.71
N ASN A 819 19.14 29.39 -22.56
CA ASN A 819 19.58 30.01 -21.31
C ASN A 819 18.40 30.18 -20.35
N SER A 820 18.27 29.25 -19.40
CA SER A 820 17.21 29.30 -18.36
C SER A 820 17.37 30.44 -17.34
N LEU A 821 18.42 31.24 -17.43
CA LEU A 821 18.65 32.44 -16.62
C LEU A 821 18.41 33.74 -17.41
N GLU A 822 18.01 33.65 -18.68
CA GLU A 822 17.79 34.81 -19.52
C GLU A 822 16.58 35.63 -19.02
N ASN A 823 16.73 36.96 -19.06
CA ASN A 823 15.64 37.87 -18.77
C ASN A 823 14.69 37.93 -19.98
N THR A 824 13.50 37.37 -19.83
CA THR A 824 12.47 37.28 -20.86
C THR A 824 11.89 38.64 -21.27
N SER A 825 12.24 39.74 -20.61
CA SER A 825 11.83 41.10 -20.98
C SER A 825 12.79 41.79 -21.98
N SER A 826 13.88 41.14 -22.41
CA SER A 826 14.88 41.70 -23.34
C SER A 826 15.13 40.83 -24.57
N THR A 827 15.49 41.43 -25.71
CA THR A 827 15.78 40.69 -26.95
C THR A 827 17.22 40.14 -26.92
N GLY A 828 17.36 38.81 -26.87
CA GLY A 828 18.61 38.09 -27.14
C GLY A 828 18.76 37.67 -28.61
N ASP A 829 19.96 37.20 -28.96
CA ASP A 829 20.21 36.52 -30.24
C ASP A 829 19.48 35.16 -30.28
N PRO A 830 19.09 34.65 -31.47
CA PRO A 830 18.47 33.33 -31.57
C PRO A 830 19.37 32.22 -31.06
N TYR A 831 18.80 31.31 -30.28
CA TYR A 831 19.50 30.08 -29.86
C TYR A 831 19.85 29.22 -31.06
N THR A 832 21.03 28.61 -30.99
CA THR A 832 21.59 27.71 -31.98
C THR A 832 22.20 26.49 -31.29
N GLU A 833 22.56 25.46 -32.06
CA GLU A 833 23.18 24.27 -31.50
C GLU A 833 24.62 24.48 -31.01
N LYS A 834 25.15 25.71 -31.08
CA LYS A 834 26.42 26.07 -30.44
C LYS A 834 26.24 26.45 -28.97
N ASP A 835 25.02 26.82 -28.59
CA ASP A 835 24.72 27.35 -27.27
C ASP A 835 24.54 26.24 -26.25
N TRP A 836 24.90 26.54 -25.00
CA TRP A 836 24.76 25.63 -23.88
C TRP A 836 24.05 26.35 -22.75
N ASN A 837 23.07 25.67 -22.16
CA ASN A 837 22.42 26.19 -20.97
C ASN A 837 23.46 26.43 -19.85
N PRO A 838 23.52 27.64 -19.26
CA PRO A 838 24.51 27.97 -18.25
C PRO A 838 24.19 27.45 -16.84
N ILE A 839 23.01 26.85 -16.63
CA ILE A 839 22.64 26.25 -15.35
C ILE A 839 23.63 25.15 -14.96
N THR A 840 24.22 25.29 -13.76
CA THR A 840 25.11 24.27 -13.19
C THR A 840 24.36 23.35 -12.21
N ALA A 841 24.94 22.19 -11.91
CA ALA A 841 24.39 21.28 -10.92
C ALA A 841 24.33 21.93 -9.53
N GLU A 842 25.37 22.68 -9.16
CA GLU A 842 25.45 23.40 -7.89
C GLU A 842 24.30 24.39 -7.76
N LYS A 843 24.09 25.24 -8.77
CA LYS A 843 23.01 26.24 -8.77
C LYS A 843 21.62 25.58 -8.69
N ALA A 844 21.41 24.50 -9.44
CA ALA A 844 20.16 23.75 -9.41
C ALA A 844 19.85 23.17 -8.02
N VAL A 845 20.88 22.63 -7.33
CA VAL A 845 20.76 22.05 -5.99
C VAL A 845 20.61 23.14 -4.92
N GLU A 846 21.38 24.22 -5.00
CA GLU A 846 21.34 25.34 -4.05
C GLU A 846 19.98 26.03 -4.04
N GLU A 847 19.41 26.28 -5.23
CA GLU A 847 18.09 26.91 -5.35
C GLU A 847 16.92 25.93 -5.13
N ASN A 848 17.22 24.63 -5.00
CA ASN A 848 16.23 23.56 -4.90
C ASN A 848 15.12 23.68 -5.96
N ASN A 849 15.52 23.97 -7.20
CA ASN A 849 14.63 24.23 -8.32
C ASN A 849 14.61 23.01 -9.28
N PRO A 850 13.54 22.20 -9.31
CA PRO A 850 13.45 21.00 -10.15
C PRO A 850 13.63 21.29 -11.65
N PHE A 851 13.20 22.47 -12.11
CA PHE A 851 13.39 22.90 -13.49
C PHE A 851 14.86 23.13 -13.80
N PHE A 852 15.59 23.84 -12.94
CA PHE A 852 17.05 23.97 -13.07
C PHE A 852 17.76 22.62 -12.95
N GLY A 853 17.24 21.73 -12.10
CA GLY A 853 17.70 20.34 -12.03
C GLY A 853 17.57 19.61 -13.37
N TYR A 854 16.45 19.77 -14.06
CA TYR A 854 16.21 19.17 -15.37
C TYR A 854 17.15 19.75 -16.44
N CYS A 855 17.29 21.08 -16.48
CA CYS A 855 18.23 21.78 -17.37
C CYS A 855 19.67 21.31 -17.14
N ALA A 856 20.13 21.24 -15.88
CA ALA A 856 21.44 20.73 -15.52
C ALA A 856 21.61 19.26 -15.96
N ALA A 857 20.62 18.42 -15.70
CA ALA A 857 20.66 16.99 -16.04
C ALA A 857 20.84 16.76 -17.55
N LYS A 858 20.03 17.43 -18.39
CA LYS A 858 20.12 17.32 -19.85
C LYS A 858 21.44 17.88 -20.39
N THR A 859 21.84 19.06 -19.91
CA THR A 859 23.09 19.71 -20.30
C THR A 859 24.31 18.86 -19.99
N LEU A 860 24.40 18.35 -18.75
CA LEU A 860 25.57 17.59 -18.29
C LEU A 860 25.61 16.19 -18.90
N ALA A 861 24.47 15.52 -19.08
CA ALA A 861 24.42 14.22 -19.74
C ALA A 861 24.86 14.32 -21.21
N GLU A 862 24.40 15.36 -21.92
CA GLU A 862 24.79 15.59 -23.31
C GLU A 862 26.28 15.96 -23.45
N LYS A 863 26.80 16.84 -22.58
CA LYS A 863 28.24 17.15 -22.54
C LYS A 863 29.08 15.91 -22.26
N ALA A 864 28.63 15.05 -21.34
CA ALA A 864 29.31 13.80 -21.02
C ALA A 864 29.31 12.82 -22.21
N ALA A 865 28.23 12.79 -23.01
CA ALA A 865 28.16 11.99 -24.23
C ALA A 865 29.17 12.46 -25.29
N TRP A 866 29.22 13.77 -25.57
CA TRP A 866 30.19 14.34 -26.51
C TRP A 866 31.63 14.09 -26.07
N LYS A 867 31.91 14.35 -24.78
CA LYS A 867 33.22 14.09 -24.19
C LYS A 867 33.63 12.62 -24.32
N PHE A 868 32.70 11.68 -24.13
CA PHE A 868 32.98 10.25 -24.29
C PHE A 868 33.42 9.91 -25.72
N LEU A 869 32.76 10.45 -26.74
CA LEU A 869 33.14 10.23 -28.14
C LEU A 869 34.53 10.79 -28.45
N GLU A 870 34.83 11.99 -27.97
CA GLU A 870 36.14 12.64 -28.14
C GLU A 870 37.28 11.82 -27.51
N GLU A 871 37.05 11.27 -26.32
CA GLU A 871 38.08 10.57 -25.55
C GLU A 871 38.29 9.11 -26.00
N ASN A 872 37.27 8.41 -26.48
CA ASN A 872 37.29 6.94 -26.63
C ASN A 872 37.42 6.41 -28.07
N LYS A 873 37.47 7.29 -29.10
CA LYS A 873 37.56 6.89 -30.52
C LYS A 873 36.58 5.76 -30.88
N THR A 874 35.29 6.05 -30.76
CA THR A 874 34.20 5.09 -30.97
C THR A 874 34.16 4.55 -32.41
N SER A 875 33.65 3.32 -32.59
CA SER A 875 33.39 2.73 -33.92
C SER A 875 32.17 3.35 -34.62
N PHE A 876 31.31 4.02 -33.86
CA PHE A 876 30.09 4.68 -34.32
C PHE A 876 30.21 6.21 -34.16
N ASP A 877 29.42 6.94 -34.97
CA ASP A 877 29.18 8.37 -34.82
C ASP A 877 27.94 8.64 -33.95
N MET A 878 27.72 9.91 -33.56
CA MET A 878 26.55 10.28 -32.74
C MET A 878 25.76 11.43 -33.37
N THR A 879 24.44 11.31 -33.38
CA THR A 879 23.54 12.44 -33.68
C THR A 879 22.76 12.78 -32.42
N VAL A 880 22.77 14.06 -32.02
CA VAL A 880 21.97 14.53 -30.88
C VAL A 880 20.79 15.32 -31.40
N ILE A 881 19.59 14.96 -30.95
CA ILE A 881 18.33 15.65 -31.25
C ILE A 881 17.87 16.36 -30.00
N ASN A 882 17.67 17.68 -30.07
CA ASN A 882 17.26 18.54 -28.98
C ASN A 882 15.86 19.11 -29.27
N PRO A 883 14.77 18.38 -28.94
CA PRO A 883 13.43 18.90 -29.09
C PRO A 883 13.07 19.85 -27.94
N ASP A 884 12.24 20.84 -28.28
CA ASP A 884 11.52 21.66 -27.32
C ASP A 884 10.27 20.92 -26.82
N VAL A 885 9.28 21.62 -26.25
CA VAL A 885 8.05 21.00 -25.72
C VAL A 885 7.37 20.15 -26.79
N VAL A 886 7.39 18.83 -26.58
CA VAL A 886 6.82 17.87 -27.53
C VAL A 886 5.32 17.72 -27.27
N ILE A 887 4.49 18.10 -28.25
CA ILE A 887 3.03 17.86 -28.21
C ILE A 887 2.60 16.99 -29.38
N GLY A 888 1.42 16.39 -29.29
CA GLY A 888 0.85 15.60 -30.39
C GLY A 888 -0.05 14.47 -29.92
N PRO A 889 -0.74 13.79 -30.86
CA PRO A 889 -1.59 12.64 -30.54
C PRO A 889 -0.79 11.50 -29.87
N MET A 890 -1.44 10.77 -28.96
CA MET A 890 -0.83 9.71 -28.16
C MET A 890 -1.19 8.35 -28.74
N ILE A 891 -0.19 7.66 -29.30
CA ILE A 891 -0.38 6.33 -29.90
C ILE A 891 -0.39 5.22 -28.84
N GLN A 892 0.21 5.47 -27.67
CA GLN A 892 0.24 4.52 -26.58
C GLN A 892 -1.15 4.32 -25.93
N ASN A 893 -1.32 3.19 -25.24
CA ASN A 893 -2.52 2.93 -24.45
C ASN A 893 -2.60 3.90 -23.25
N VAL A 894 -3.52 4.86 -23.31
CA VAL A 894 -3.82 5.79 -22.22
C VAL A 894 -5.11 5.31 -21.54
N SER A 895 -4.98 4.39 -20.58
CA SER A 895 -6.12 3.75 -19.91
C SER A 895 -6.90 4.66 -18.95
N ASP A 896 -6.30 5.78 -18.55
CA ASP A 896 -6.87 6.74 -17.61
C ASP A 896 -6.21 8.14 -17.76
N PRO A 897 -6.87 9.22 -17.28
CA PRO A 897 -6.33 10.58 -17.34
C PRO A 897 -4.92 10.76 -16.76
N GLY A 898 -4.55 9.98 -15.75
CA GLY A 898 -3.24 10.05 -15.10
C GLY A 898 -2.09 9.52 -15.97
N ARG A 899 -2.40 8.89 -17.11
CA ARG A 899 -1.41 8.38 -18.07
C ARG A 899 -1.15 9.31 -19.26
N ILE A 900 -1.82 10.45 -19.38
CA ILE A 900 -1.51 11.44 -20.42
C ILE A 900 -0.08 11.94 -20.22
N ASN A 901 0.68 12.08 -21.32
CA ASN A 901 2.08 12.53 -21.21
C ASN A 901 2.19 13.93 -20.60
N GLU A 902 3.24 14.17 -19.81
CA GLU A 902 3.32 15.40 -19.02
C GLU A 902 3.23 16.66 -19.89
N THR A 903 3.87 16.66 -21.07
CA THR A 903 3.80 17.78 -22.01
C THR A 903 2.38 18.05 -22.49
N ASN A 904 1.66 17.07 -23.03
CA ASN A 904 0.23 17.25 -23.38
C ASN A 904 -0.62 17.58 -22.15
N ARG A 905 -0.26 17.07 -20.98
CA ARG A 905 -0.99 17.30 -19.73
C ARG A 905 -0.96 18.77 -19.34
N PHE A 906 0.24 19.38 -19.27
CA PHE A 906 0.37 20.77 -18.82
C PHE A 906 0.10 21.81 -19.92
N THR A 907 0.19 21.45 -21.21
CA THR A 907 -0.07 22.39 -22.33
C THR A 907 -1.51 22.35 -22.81
N ILE A 908 -2.18 21.20 -22.81
CA ILE A 908 -3.50 21.00 -23.45
C ILE A 908 -4.53 20.44 -22.46
N TYR A 909 -4.27 19.28 -21.83
CA TYR A 909 -5.30 18.55 -21.07
C TYR A 909 -5.84 19.31 -19.86
N LYS A 910 -5.00 20.07 -19.15
CA LYS A 910 -5.45 20.89 -18.00
C LYS A 910 -6.51 21.94 -18.35
N PHE A 911 -6.61 22.35 -19.62
CA PHE A 911 -7.70 23.22 -20.09
C PHE A 911 -8.99 22.44 -20.40
N LEU A 912 -8.90 21.12 -20.57
CA LEU A 912 -10.02 20.25 -20.90
C LEU A 912 -10.63 19.61 -19.65
N ASP A 913 -9.80 19.25 -18.65
CA ASP A 913 -10.21 18.55 -17.43
C ASP A 913 -10.87 19.46 -16.37
N GLY A 914 -10.98 20.76 -16.65
CA GLY A 914 -11.57 21.75 -15.75
C GLY A 914 -10.70 22.13 -14.56
N THR A 915 -9.47 21.59 -14.45
CA THR A 915 -8.52 22.01 -13.40
C THR A 915 -7.97 23.42 -13.63
N ARG A 916 -8.11 23.94 -14.86
CA ARG A 916 -7.67 25.28 -15.22
C ARG A 916 -8.80 26.12 -15.83
N THR A 917 -9.16 27.18 -15.12
CA THR A 917 -10.27 28.09 -15.46
C THR A 917 -9.82 29.41 -16.09
N GLY A 918 -8.52 29.59 -16.38
CA GLY A 918 -7.98 30.81 -16.97
C GLY A 918 -6.57 30.67 -17.57
N VAL A 919 -6.18 31.65 -18.38
CA VAL A 919 -4.85 31.73 -19.02
C VAL A 919 -3.82 32.52 -18.19
N GLU A 920 -4.27 33.37 -17.27
CA GLU A 920 -3.42 34.24 -16.45
C GLU A 920 -2.57 33.47 -15.44
N GLY A 921 -1.37 33.98 -15.13
CA GLY A 921 -0.45 33.37 -14.15
C GLY A 921 0.08 31.98 -14.53
N TRP A 922 -0.10 31.54 -15.78
CA TRP A 922 0.53 30.33 -16.31
C TRP A 922 1.77 30.67 -17.11
N GLU A 923 2.91 30.71 -16.43
CA GLU A 923 4.19 30.71 -17.13
C GLU A 923 4.52 29.26 -17.47
N LEU A 924 4.46 28.93 -18.77
CA LEU A 924 5.09 27.71 -19.23
C LEU A 924 6.61 27.90 -19.09
N PRO A 925 7.36 26.87 -18.65
CA PRO A 925 8.81 26.96 -18.60
C PRO A 925 9.44 27.23 -19.98
N PHE A 926 8.69 27.00 -21.06
CA PHE A 926 9.07 27.25 -22.44
C PHE A 926 7.85 27.71 -23.26
N TYR A 927 8.06 28.64 -24.20
CA TYR A 927 7.01 29.15 -25.11
C TYR A 927 7.15 28.64 -26.54
N ASN A 928 7.81 27.50 -26.73
CA ASN A 928 8.10 26.89 -28.02
C ASN A 928 7.62 25.44 -28.00
N PHE A 929 7.37 24.86 -29.17
CA PHE A 929 6.98 23.46 -29.28
C PHE A 929 7.54 22.79 -30.54
N VAL A 930 7.47 21.46 -30.55
CA VAL A 930 7.62 20.63 -31.75
C VAL A 930 6.61 19.47 -31.70
N ASP A 931 6.12 19.03 -32.87
CA ASP A 931 5.19 17.91 -32.95
C ASP A 931 5.93 16.56 -32.75
N VAL A 932 5.33 15.65 -31.97
CA VAL A 932 5.89 14.31 -31.68
C VAL A 932 6.24 13.51 -32.94
N ARG A 933 5.47 13.71 -34.01
CA ARG A 933 5.67 13.05 -35.30
C ARG A 933 6.89 13.62 -36.04
N ASP A 934 7.15 14.92 -35.90
CA ASP A 934 8.37 15.53 -36.42
C ASP A 934 9.60 15.01 -35.67
N VAL A 935 9.53 14.95 -34.33
CA VAL A 935 10.61 14.36 -33.52
C VAL A 935 10.88 12.90 -33.95
N SER A 936 9.83 12.12 -34.22
CA SER A 936 9.96 10.74 -34.68
C SER A 936 10.61 10.63 -36.07
N ARG A 937 10.20 11.49 -37.00
CA ARG A 937 10.79 11.58 -38.33
C ARG A 937 12.27 11.95 -38.27
N ALA A 938 12.66 12.89 -37.40
CA ALA A 938 14.06 13.26 -37.20
C ALA A 938 14.90 12.06 -36.76
N HIS A 939 14.42 11.25 -35.81
CA HIS A 939 15.14 10.04 -35.38
C HIS A 939 15.38 9.07 -36.53
N ILE A 940 14.37 8.84 -37.37
CA ILE A 940 14.48 7.93 -38.52
C ILE A 940 15.51 8.44 -39.52
N LEU A 941 15.43 9.73 -39.87
CA LEU A 941 16.37 10.35 -40.79
C LEU A 941 17.80 10.33 -40.24
N SER A 942 17.97 10.46 -38.92
CA SER A 942 19.27 10.40 -38.26
C SER A 942 19.93 9.03 -38.34
N LEU A 943 19.22 7.92 -38.55
CA LEU A 943 19.82 6.58 -38.49
C LEU A 943 20.91 6.36 -39.55
N ASP A 944 20.68 6.72 -40.81
CA ASP A 944 21.60 6.38 -41.90
C ASP A 944 21.94 7.57 -42.83
N SER A 945 21.42 8.77 -42.60
CA SER A 945 21.81 9.97 -43.36
C SER A 945 23.25 10.37 -43.01
N PRO A 946 24.19 10.44 -43.97
CA PRO A 946 25.54 10.95 -43.70
C PRO A 946 25.56 12.38 -43.17
N GLU A 947 24.60 13.21 -43.59
CA GLU A 947 24.48 14.62 -43.21
C GLU A 947 24.18 14.81 -41.71
N THR A 948 23.59 13.80 -41.08
CA THR A 948 23.27 13.80 -39.64
C THR A 948 24.41 13.31 -38.74
N SER A 949 25.48 12.75 -39.33
CA SER A 949 26.64 12.24 -38.61
C SER A 949 27.33 13.33 -37.79
N ASN A 950 27.58 13.05 -36.50
CA ASN A 950 28.23 13.98 -35.56
C ASN A 950 27.55 15.36 -35.50
N GLN A 951 26.22 15.41 -35.73
CA GLN A 951 25.44 16.63 -35.63
C GLN A 951 24.67 16.70 -34.31
N ARG A 952 24.67 17.89 -33.72
CA ARG A 952 23.70 18.34 -32.72
C ARG A 952 22.64 19.17 -33.43
N VAL A 953 21.35 18.84 -33.30
CA VAL A 953 20.26 19.46 -34.06
C VAL A 953 19.13 19.89 -33.12
N GLU A 954 18.79 21.17 -33.15
CA GLU A 954 17.64 21.71 -32.41
C GLU A 954 16.35 21.50 -33.20
N LEU A 955 15.29 21.09 -32.50
CA LEU A 955 13.97 20.89 -33.08
C LEU A 955 12.95 21.78 -32.36
N VAL A 956 12.73 22.96 -32.93
CA VAL A 956 11.65 23.88 -32.55
C VAL A 956 10.82 24.13 -33.80
N ASN A 957 9.49 24.16 -33.73
CA ASN A 957 8.66 24.55 -34.87
C ASN A 957 8.21 26.01 -34.76
N ALA A 958 7.37 26.27 -33.77
CA ALA A 958 6.66 27.53 -33.58
C ALA A 958 6.51 27.84 -32.09
N HIS A 959 6.07 29.06 -31.81
CA HIS A 959 5.72 29.46 -30.46
C HIS A 959 4.41 28.82 -30.01
N MET A 960 4.34 28.46 -28.73
CA MET A 960 3.14 27.93 -28.08
C MET A 960 2.94 28.61 -26.73
N THR A 961 1.87 29.39 -26.62
CA THR A 961 1.45 30.01 -25.36
C THR A 961 0.14 29.40 -24.87
N PRO A 962 -0.16 29.51 -23.57
CA PRO A 962 -1.46 29.10 -23.02
C PRO A 962 -2.64 29.71 -23.79
N GLN A 963 -2.50 30.99 -24.17
CA GLN A 963 -3.52 31.72 -24.92
C GLN A 963 -3.68 31.19 -26.35
N LEU A 964 -2.58 30.90 -27.06
CA LEU A 964 -2.63 30.30 -28.39
C LEU A 964 -3.33 28.95 -28.38
N VAL A 965 -3.01 28.08 -27.40
CA VAL A 965 -3.65 26.77 -27.26
C VAL A 965 -5.16 26.92 -27.02
N VAL A 966 -5.57 27.77 -26.08
CA VAL A 966 -6.99 28.04 -25.81
C VAL A 966 -7.72 28.59 -27.04
N ASN A 967 -7.10 29.52 -27.77
CA ASN A 967 -7.68 30.08 -28.99
C ASN A 967 -7.90 29.00 -30.06
N ILE A 968 -6.91 28.11 -30.26
CA ILE A 968 -7.03 27.01 -31.22
C ILE A 968 -8.13 26.04 -30.80
N ILE A 969 -8.21 25.67 -29.52
CA ILE A 969 -9.24 24.77 -29.02
C ILE A 969 -10.64 25.38 -29.20
N ARG A 970 -10.85 26.64 -28.79
CA ARG A 970 -12.16 27.31 -28.92
C ARG A 970 -12.58 27.53 -30.37
N LYS A 971 -11.62 27.78 -31.27
CA LYS A 971 -11.86 27.92 -32.72
C LYS A 971 -12.32 26.61 -33.35
N ASN A 972 -11.68 25.49 -33.02
CA ASN A 972 -11.89 24.20 -33.68
C ASN A 972 -12.89 23.27 -32.98
N PHE A 973 -13.20 23.51 -31.70
CA PHE A 973 -14.12 22.70 -30.90
C PHE A 973 -15.16 23.57 -30.16
N PRO A 974 -16.18 24.09 -30.86
CA PRO A 974 -17.19 24.99 -30.28
C PRO A 974 -17.94 24.36 -29.10
N ASP A 975 -18.13 23.05 -29.09
CA ASP A 975 -18.81 22.31 -28.01
C ASP A 975 -18.03 22.30 -26.70
N LEU A 976 -16.73 22.62 -26.74
CA LEU A 976 -15.87 22.72 -25.56
C LEU A 976 -15.85 24.12 -24.94
N LYS A 977 -16.63 25.09 -25.46
CA LYS A 977 -16.67 26.48 -24.95
C LYS A 977 -16.98 26.60 -23.46
N SER A 978 -17.74 25.67 -22.90
CA SER A 978 -18.07 25.62 -21.46
C SER A 978 -16.94 25.04 -20.59
N ARG A 979 -16.03 24.26 -21.20
CA ARG A 979 -14.92 23.59 -20.52
C ARG A 979 -13.62 24.40 -20.59
N VAL A 980 -13.40 25.06 -21.73
CA VAL A 980 -12.15 25.74 -22.05
C VAL A 980 -12.29 27.23 -21.77
N PRO A 981 -11.41 27.84 -20.96
CA PRO A 981 -11.56 29.22 -20.53
C PRO A 981 -11.58 30.21 -21.69
N GLU A 982 -12.33 31.29 -21.53
CA GLU A 982 -12.30 32.42 -22.45
C GLU A 982 -11.10 33.29 -22.12
N GLY A 983 -10.07 33.25 -22.97
CA GLY A 983 -8.93 34.16 -22.88
C GLY A 983 -9.10 35.37 -23.80
N ASN A 984 -8.03 36.14 -24.01
CA ASN A 984 -8.02 37.25 -24.96
C ASN A 984 -7.65 36.75 -26.38
N PRO A 985 -8.58 36.76 -27.35
CA PRO A 985 -8.32 36.24 -28.70
C PRO A 985 -7.21 36.99 -29.45
N SER A 986 -6.97 38.26 -29.08
CA SER A 986 -5.96 39.13 -29.70
C SER A 986 -4.58 39.02 -29.04
N GLN A 987 -4.48 38.39 -27.87
CA GLN A 987 -3.22 38.23 -27.16
C GLN A 987 -2.51 36.95 -27.61
N ILE A 988 -1.29 37.08 -28.15
CA ILE A 988 -0.49 35.93 -28.62
C ILE A 988 0.60 35.58 -27.61
N VAL A 989 1.15 36.59 -26.95
CA VAL A 989 2.25 36.50 -25.97
C VAL A 989 1.79 37.09 -24.63
N PRO A 990 2.19 36.54 -23.48
CA PRO A 990 1.94 37.16 -22.18
C PRO A 990 2.54 38.58 -22.10
N GLU A 991 1.90 39.46 -21.33
CA GLU A 991 2.36 40.83 -21.15
C GLU A 991 3.76 40.84 -20.50
N GLY A 992 4.69 41.64 -21.03
CA GLY A 992 6.07 41.74 -20.51
C GLY A 992 7.02 40.60 -20.94
N VAL A 993 6.55 39.63 -21.72
CA VAL A 993 7.37 38.53 -22.26
C VAL A 993 7.76 38.81 -23.71
N GLN A 994 9.04 38.72 -24.02
CA GLN A 994 9.58 38.59 -25.37
C GLN A 994 9.89 37.11 -25.63
N MET A 995 9.37 36.57 -26.73
CA MET A 995 9.56 35.16 -27.04
C MET A 995 11.00 34.85 -27.43
N ALA A 996 11.54 33.77 -26.86
CA ALA A 996 12.87 33.26 -27.19
C ALA A 996 12.96 32.94 -28.68
N ARG A 997 13.99 33.47 -29.34
CA ARG A 997 14.24 33.24 -30.77
C ARG A 997 15.05 31.95 -30.93
N TYR A 998 14.75 31.17 -31.95
CA TYR A 998 15.44 29.91 -32.28
C TYR A 998 15.84 29.93 -33.76
N ASN A 999 16.87 29.16 -34.12
CA ASN A 999 17.34 29.03 -35.50
C ASN A 999 17.27 27.57 -35.98
N ASN A 1000 16.32 27.29 -36.89
CA ASN A 1000 16.12 25.97 -37.48
C ASN A 1000 16.87 25.73 -38.80
N GLU A 1001 17.72 26.64 -39.27
CA GLU A 1001 18.43 26.48 -40.55
C GLU A 1001 19.19 25.16 -40.62
N LYS A 1002 19.74 24.71 -39.47
CA LYS A 1002 20.47 23.45 -39.40
C LYS A 1002 19.57 22.24 -39.57
N SER A 1003 18.37 22.21 -38.99
CA SER A 1003 17.45 21.08 -39.13
C SER A 1003 17.00 20.92 -40.59
N HIS A 1004 16.67 22.01 -41.28
CA HIS A 1004 16.38 22.00 -42.72
C HIS A 1004 17.59 21.58 -43.57
N ARG A 1005 18.80 21.98 -43.19
CA ARG A 1005 20.03 21.58 -43.90
C ARG A 1005 20.35 20.09 -43.72
N VAL A 1006 20.21 19.59 -42.50
CA VAL A 1006 20.63 18.23 -42.10
C VAL A 1006 19.59 17.18 -42.51
N PHE A 1007 18.30 17.47 -42.35
CA PHE A 1007 17.23 16.54 -42.72
C PHE A 1007 16.76 16.68 -44.18
N GLY A 1008 17.25 17.70 -44.89
CA GLY A 1008 17.05 17.87 -46.33
C GLY A 1008 15.81 18.67 -46.72
N LYS A 1009 15.60 18.84 -48.03
CA LYS A 1009 14.60 19.75 -48.61
C LYS A 1009 13.14 19.39 -48.30
N ASP A 1010 12.87 18.13 -47.98
CA ASP A 1010 11.53 17.65 -47.65
C ASP A 1010 11.21 17.78 -46.15
N TRP A 1011 12.14 18.32 -45.35
CA TRP A 1011 11.95 18.59 -43.92
C TRP A 1011 11.03 19.79 -43.73
N ASN A 1012 9.82 19.54 -43.25
CA ASN A 1012 8.80 20.52 -42.93
C ASN A 1012 8.18 20.16 -41.58
N TYR A 1013 8.04 21.15 -40.71
CA TYR A 1013 7.39 20.98 -39.42
C TYR A 1013 5.86 21.05 -39.54
N ARG A 1014 5.16 20.32 -38.66
CA ARG A 1014 3.70 20.38 -38.53
C ARG A 1014 3.30 21.56 -37.67
N ASP A 1015 2.43 22.43 -38.19
CA ASP A 1015 2.01 23.67 -37.54
C ASP A 1015 1.25 23.46 -36.22
N LEU A 1016 1.21 24.50 -35.38
CA LEU A 1016 0.63 24.44 -34.03
C LEU A 1016 -0.85 24.08 -34.04
N GLU A 1017 -1.61 24.62 -35.00
CA GLU A 1017 -3.04 24.39 -35.08
C GLU A 1017 -3.32 22.91 -35.37
N THR A 1018 -2.63 22.34 -36.35
CA THR A 1018 -2.69 20.90 -36.65
C THR A 1018 -2.31 20.05 -35.44
N SER A 1019 -1.19 20.35 -34.77
CA SER A 1019 -0.74 19.58 -33.59
C SER A 1019 -1.72 19.62 -32.43
N VAL A 1020 -2.25 20.81 -32.09
CA VAL A 1020 -3.22 20.96 -30.99
C VAL A 1020 -4.55 20.27 -31.34
N VAL A 1021 -5.06 20.46 -32.57
CA VAL A 1021 -6.33 19.87 -33.00
C VAL A 1021 -6.27 18.34 -32.97
N ASP A 1022 -5.19 17.75 -33.50
CA ASP A 1022 -5.03 16.29 -33.50
C ASP A 1022 -4.90 15.75 -32.07
N THR A 1023 -4.17 16.46 -31.19
CA THR A 1023 -4.03 16.08 -29.78
C THR A 1023 -5.38 16.15 -29.04
N VAL A 1024 -6.17 17.20 -29.25
CA VAL A 1024 -7.48 17.36 -28.62
C VAL A 1024 -8.47 16.29 -29.11
N LYS A 1025 -8.50 16.00 -30.43
CA LYS A 1025 -9.31 14.90 -30.98
C LYS A 1025 -8.98 13.57 -30.32
N ASP A 1026 -7.69 13.31 -30.13
CA ASP A 1026 -7.22 12.09 -29.48
C ASP A 1026 -7.60 12.04 -27.99
N ILE A 1027 -7.44 13.14 -27.24
CA ILE A 1027 -7.89 13.24 -25.85
C ILE A 1027 -9.40 13.03 -25.73
N LEU A 1028 -10.21 13.65 -26.60
CA LEU A 1028 -11.67 13.46 -26.58
C LEU A 1028 -12.08 12.02 -26.93
N ARG A 1029 -11.32 11.34 -27.80
CA ARG A 1029 -11.49 9.90 -28.05
C ARG A 1029 -11.21 9.10 -26.78
N LEU A 1030 -10.09 9.38 -26.10
CA LEU A 1030 -9.71 8.72 -24.86
C LEU A 1030 -10.72 8.99 -23.73
N GLU A 1031 -11.26 10.20 -23.60
CA GLU A 1031 -12.32 10.52 -22.62
C GLU A 1031 -13.56 9.64 -22.80
N ARG A 1032 -13.92 9.29 -24.04
CA ARG A 1032 -15.01 8.35 -24.32
C ARG A 1032 -14.66 6.90 -23.96
N GLU A 1033 -13.39 6.52 -24.08
CA GLU A 1033 -12.90 5.18 -23.71
C GLU A 1033 -12.76 5.01 -22.18
N TRP A 1034 -12.56 6.11 -21.44
CA TRP A 1034 -12.48 6.11 -19.98
C TRP A 1034 -13.85 6.02 -19.28
N GLN A 1035 -14.93 6.40 -19.97
CA GLN A 1035 -16.32 6.34 -19.48
C GLN A 1035 -16.90 4.92 -19.63
#